data_AF-A0A8C2II41-F1
#
_entry.id   AF-A0A8C2II41-F1
#
_cell.length_a   1.000
_cell.length_b   1.000
_cell.length_c   1.000
_cell.angle_alpha   90.00
_cell.angle_beta   90.00
_cell.angle_gamma   90.00
#
_symmetry.space_group_name_H-M   'P 1'
#
loop_
_entity.id
_entity.type
_entity.pdbx_description
1 polymer ?
#
loop_
_entity_poly.entity_id
_entity_poly.type
_entity_poly.pdbx_seq_one_letter_code
_entity_poly.pdbx_strand_id
1 'polypeptide(L)'
;MSNIAKVLSKRQDRGEGLGTNEKAIPFNKQDYQTLKQECLAKKTLFCDPTFPAESDSLGYNELGRYSSKTRGVQWKRPKELCSNPEFIVDGAKRTDICQGALGDCWLLAAIASLTLDNAILERVVPPGQSFIEDYAGIFHFQFWQYGEWVDVVIDDRLPTRDGKLLFVHSAEGSEFWSALLEKAYAKLNGSYEALSGGSTTEGFEDFTGGIAENHDLSKAPPYLFKLMQKALTLGSLLGCSIDITSSYETEAVTSLKLVKGHAYSVTGAEEVHSYGRLVQLVRIRNPWGQVEWTGPWSDNSKEWNSVQPEEKAKLDYSGEDGEFWMAYLDFIQQFSKLEICNLTPDTLSSEDASRWNYNQFEGNWRVGSTAGGCRNNPATFCSNPQYVIKLEEEDDDPHDGEDGCTILVGLMQKDGRKDKRFGRDLNTIGFAIYKYMGRDNIILGPDVLLRQRSIAGSNTFINLREVSERFKLPPGEYVIIPSTFEPHRKGSFVLRVFTEKEAAARFVQSFFFFAYFNICIFFFLKHGFKSYSSNFRPHGGDVNTVADGRADSKLAELRDHLGGDYRIKCRTEINGCICFSTGFQLNNEVLEVIISRYANQQYAIDFDCFVGCLIRLEMLFMFSFTNVFFFCVLQWLCLALS
;
A
#
# COMPACT_ATOMS: atom_id res chain seq x y z
N MET A 1 9.66 -8.36 22.49
CA MET A 1 9.19 -9.71 22.12
C MET A 1 7.75 -9.74 21.57
N SER A 2 6.79 -8.97 22.11
CA SER A 2 5.38 -8.90 21.63
C SER A 2 5.18 -8.60 20.12
N ASN A 3 6.11 -7.89 19.47
CA ASN A 3 5.91 -7.43 18.09
C ASN A 3 6.22 -8.49 17.02
N ILE A 4 7.26 -9.31 17.20
CA ILE A 4 7.68 -10.31 16.19
C ILE A 4 6.71 -11.48 16.14
N ALA A 5 6.24 -11.96 17.31
CA ALA A 5 5.24 -13.02 17.37
C ALA A 5 3.94 -12.63 16.63
N LYS A 6 3.54 -11.35 16.71
CA LYS A 6 2.40 -10.82 15.93
C LYS A 6 2.67 -10.84 14.43
N VAL A 7 3.86 -10.46 13.99
CA VAL A 7 4.25 -10.50 12.56
C VAL A 7 4.25 -11.94 12.04
N LEU A 8 4.78 -12.90 12.82
CA LEU A 8 4.80 -14.31 12.44
C LEU A 8 3.40 -14.93 12.41
N SER A 9 2.56 -14.63 13.40
CA SER A 9 1.14 -15.03 13.40
C SER A 9 0.44 -14.50 12.15
N LYS A 10 0.62 -13.21 11.83
CA LYS A 10 0.00 -12.59 10.67
C LYS A 10 0.43 -13.27 9.35
N ARG A 11 1.68 -13.69 9.23
CA ARG A 11 2.17 -14.45 8.06
C ARG A 11 1.49 -15.82 7.94
N GLN A 12 1.31 -16.52 9.07
CA GLN A 12 0.60 -17.78 9.09
C GLN A 12 -0.87 -17.59 8.73
N ASP A 13 -1.52 -16.60 9.34
CA ASP A 13 -2.92 -16.26 9.06
C ASP A 13 -3.14 -15.96 7.57
N ARG A 14 -2.19 -15.26 6.93
CA ARG A 14 -2.20 -15.00 5.49
C ARG A 14 -2.02 -16.27 4.66
N GLY A 15 -1.16 -17.20 5.10
CA GLY A 15 -1.04 -18.53 4.48
C GLY A 15 -2.33 -19.35 4.57
N GLU A 16 -3.17 -19.09 5.58
CA GLU A 16 -4.51 -19.66 5.77
C GLU A 16 -5.63 -18.84 5.07
N GLY A 17 -5.25 -17.88 4.22
CA GLY A 17 -6.17 -17.07 3.42
C GLY A 17 -6.76 -15.84 4.13
N LEU A 18 -6.31 -15.47 5.33
CA LEU A 18 -6.76 -14.23 5.96
C LEU A 18 -6.23 -13.01 5.20
N GLY A 19 -7.12 -12.06 4.88
CA GLY A 19 -6.81 -10.87 4.10
C GLY A 19 -6.98 -11.05 2.58
N THR A 20 -7.42 -12.22 2.12
CA THR A 20 -7.84 -12.43 0.72
C THR A 20 -9.25 -11.88 0.48
N ASN A 21 -9.72 -12.02 -0.76
CA ASN A 21 -11.06 -11.60 -1.13
C ASN A 21 -12.14 -12.29 -0.27
N GLU A 22 -12.02 -13.60 -0.08
CA GLU A 22 -13.02 -14.43 0.57
C GLU A 22 -13.03 -14.24 2.10
N LYS A 23 -11.92 -13.79 2.69
CA LYS A 23 -11.73 -13.71 4.13
C LYS A 23 -11.05 -12.41 4.54
N ALA A 24 -11.77 -11.30 4.36
CA ALA A 24 -11.34 -9.98 4.77
C ALA A 24 -11.05 -9.91 6.29
N ILE A 25 -10.06 -9.11 6.68
CA ILE A 25 -9.64 -8.92 8.07
C ILE A 25 -10.64 -8.00 8.78
N PRO A 26 -11.24 -8.42 9.91
CA PRO A 26 -12.13 -7.55 10.68
C PRO A 26 -11.38 -6.35 11.26
N PHE A 27 -11.71 -5.14 10.79
CA PHE A 27 -11.10 -3.91 11.28
C PHE A 27 -11.43 -3.70 12.76
N ASN A 28 -10.43 -3.31 13.55
CA ASN A 28 -10.55 -3.18 15.01
C ASN A 28 -11.17 -4.40 15.72
N LYS A 29 -11.07 -5.60 15.11
CA LYS A 29 -11.68 -6.86 15.60
C LYS A 29 -13.20 -6.80 15.74
N GLN A 30 -13.86 -6.00 14.91
CA GLN A 30 -15.33 -5.91 14.86
C GLN A 30 -15.85 -6.84 13.77
N ASP A 31 -16.64 -7.84 14.14
CA ASP A 31 -17.31 -8.74 13.20
C ASP A 31 -18.75 -8.27 12.95
N TYR A 32 -19.08 -7.97 11.69
CA TYR A 32 -20.38 -7.42 11.30
C TYR A 32 -21.55 -8.31 11.74
N GLN A 33 -21.49 -9.60 11.44
CA GLN A 33 -22.60 -10.52 11.69
C GLN A 33 -22.83 -10.71 13.18
N THR A 34 -21.77 -10.90 13.97
CA THR A 34 -21.86 -11.03 15.43
C THR A 34 -22.46 -9.77 16.06
N LEU A 35 -21.96 -8.59 15.68
CA LEU A 35 -22.45 -7.32 16.24
C LEU A 35 -23.90 -7.03 15.82
N LYS A 36 -24.29 -7.34 14.58
CA LYS A 36 -25.67 -7.22 14.10
C LYS A 36 -26.61 -8.12 14.90
N GLN A 37 -26.27 -9.40 15.05
CA GLN A 37 -27.09 -10.36 15.80
C GLN A 37 -27.22 -9.97 17.28
N GLU A 38 -26.15 -9.48 17.91
CA GLU A 38 -26.21 -8.96 19.27
C GLU A 38 -27.17 -7.76 19.41
N CYS A 39 -27.10 -6.81 18.47
CA CYS A 39 -27.96 -5.63 18.48
C CYS A 39 -29.42 -5.99 18.24
N LEU A 40 -29.71 -6.91 17.32
CA LEU A 40 -31.04 -7.45 17.06
C LEU A 40 -31.60 -8.16 18.30
N ALA A 41 -30.81 -9.02 18.95
CA ALA A 41 -31.20 -9.73 20.16
C ALA A 41 -31.51 -8.77 21.32
N LYS A 42 -30.72 -7.70 21.47
CA LYS A 42 -30.92 -6.66 22.49
C LYS A 42 -31.99 -5.63 22.12
N LYS A 43 -32.47 -5.62 20.86
CA LYS A 43 -33.35 -4.60 20.28
C LYS A 43 -32.80 -3.17 20.44
N THR A 44 -31.49 -3.02 20.25
CA THR A 44 -30.77 -1.75 20.34
C THR A 44 -30.11 -1.43 19.01
N LEU A 45 -29.94 -0.15 18.69
CA LEU A 45 -29.15 0.26 17.53
C LEU A 45 -27.66 0.26 17.87
N PHE A 46 -26.85 -0.16 16.90
CA PHE A 46 -25.40 -0.18 17.04
C PHE A 46 -24.85 1.24 17.21
N CYS A 47 -23.95 1.40 18.17
CA CYS A 47 -23.18 2.61 18.39
C CYS A 47 -21.71 2.19 18.34
N ASP A 48 -20.99 2.63 17.33
CA ASP A 48 -19.62 2.22 17.11
C ASP A 48 -18.69 2.76 18.21
N PRO A 49 -18.08 1.88 19.04
CA PRO A 49 -17.17 2.32 20.09
C PRO A 49 -15.80 2.76 19.53
N THR A 50 -15.48 2.41 18.29
CA THR A 50 -14.17 2.67 17.68
C THR A 50 -14.16 3.88 16.76
N PHE A 51 -15.33 4.40 16.41
CA PHE A 51 -15.51 5.63 15.64
C PHE A 51 -16.74 6.39 16.17
N PRO A 52 -16.63 7.01 17.36
CA PRO A 52 -17.77 7.60 18.05
C PRO A 52 -18.31 8.82 17.30
N ALA A 53 -19.58 9.14 17.52
CA ALA A 53 -20.25 10.33 16.97
C ALA A 53 -19.81 11.63 17.70
N GLU A 54 -18.51 11.93 17.64
CA GLU A 54 -17.83 13.00 18.39
C GLU A 54 -16.93 13.84 17.46
N SER A 55 -16.38 14.94 17.99
CA SER A 55 -15.52 15.85 17.23
C SER A 55 -14.28 15.18 16.66
N ASP A 56 -13.72 14.20 17.36
CA ASP A 56 -12.45 13.57 17.00
C ASP A 56 -12.59 12.70 15.74
N SER A 57 -13.81 12.21 15.47
CA SER A 57 -14.15 11.48 14.23
C SER A 57 -14.29 12.43 13.04
N LEU A 58 -14.62 13.70 13.27
CA LEU A 58 -14.64 14.72 12.20
C LEU A 58 -13.23 15.14 11.83
N GLY A 59 -12.37 15.41 12.81
CA GLY A 59 -11.03 15.93 12.53
C GLY A 59 -10.24 16.36 13.75
N TYR A 60 -9.07 16.93 13.48
CA TYR A 60 -8.09 17.34 14.47
C TYR A 60 -7.60 18.79 14.28
N ASN A 61 -7.80 19.40 13.12
CA ASN A 61 -7.39 20.77 12.82
C ASN A 61 -8.55 21.55 12.18
N GLU A 62 -8.72 21.52 10.86
CA GLU A 62 -9.77 22.25 10.15
C GLU A 62 -11.18 21.74 10.46
N LEU A 63 -11.31 20.46 10.77
CA LEU A 63 -12.56 19.84 11.25
C LEU A 63 -12.44 19.40 12.71
N GLY A 64 -11.49 19.99 13.45
CA GLY A 64 -11.33 19.73 14.88
C GLY A 64 -12.44 20.36 15.74
N ARG A 65 -12.40 20.06 17.04
CA ARG A 65 -13.37 20.51 18.04
C ARG A 65 -13.56 22.04 18.13
N TYR A 66 -12.50 22.80 17.87
CA TYR A 66 -12.50 24.27 17.99
C TYR A 66 -12.70 24.98 16.65
N SER A 67 -12.92 24.23 15.56
CA SER A 67 -13.15 24.81 14.25
C SER A 67 -14.53 25.44 14.15
N SER A 68 -14.63 26.58 13.46
CA SER A 68 -15.92 27.15 13.08
C SER A 68 -16.69 26.25 12.11
N LYS A 69 -15.99 25.43 11.31
CA LYS A 69 -16.59 24.52 10.33
C LYS A 69 -17.42 23.42 10.98
N THR A 70 -17.07 22.99 12.20
CA THR A 70 -17.76 21.91 12.94
C THR A 70 -18.79 22.40 13.95
N ARG A 71 -18.92 23.72 14.12
CA ARG A 71 -19.90 24.29 15.04
C ARG A 71 -21.32 24.00 14.57
N GLY A 72 -22.14 23.43 15.47
CA GLY A 72 -23.54 23.09 15.19
C GLY A 72 -23.73 21.79 14.40
N VAL A 73 -22.67 21.02 14.16
CA VAL A 73 -22.78 19.69 13.56
C VAL A 73 -23.48 18.74 14.52
N GLN A 74 -24.45 17.99 14.00
CA GLN A 74 -25.21 16.97 14.70
C GLN A 74 -25.09 15.64 13.97
N TRP A 75 -24.94 14.56 14.71
CA TRP A 75 -24.92 13.21 14.15
C TRP A 75 -26.33 12.64 14.13
N LYS A 76 -26.85 12.35 12.94
CA LYS A 76 -28.21 11.84 12.73
C LYS A 76 -28.19 10.57 11.89
N ARG A 77 -29.08 9.63 12.17
CA ARG A 77 -29.27 8.44 11.32
C ARG A 77 -30.17 8.78 10.12
N PRO A 78 -30.07 8.04 9.00
CA PRO A 78 -30.97 8.19 7.85
C PRO A 78 -32.46 8.21 8.19
N LYS A 79 -32.91 7.37 9.14
CA LYS A 79 -34.31 7.34 9.63
C LYS A 79 -34.75 8.63 10.35
N GLU A 80 -33.83 9.51 10.72
CA GLU A 80 -34.12 10.83 11.30
C GLU A 80 -34.10 11.95 10.26
N LEU A 81 -33.62 11.67 9.04
CA LEU A 81 -33.44 12.63 7.95
C LEU A 81 -34.51 12.50 6.88
N CYS A 82 -34.91 11.27 6.55
CA CYS A 82 -35.98 11.00 5.58
C CYS A 82 -36.92 9.90 6.06
N SER A 83 -38.13 9.85 5.47
CA SER A 83 -39.19 8.92 5.89
C SER A 83 -38.99 7.49 5.42
N ASN A 84 -38.31 7.29 4.29
CA ASN A 84 -38.02 5.97 3.72
C ASN A 84 -36.56 5.93 3.26
N PRO A 85 -35.61 5.76 4.20
CA PRO A 85 -34.20 5.63 3.82
C PRO A 85 -33.97 4.29 3.13
N GLU A 86 -33.27 4.33 2.01
CA GLU A 86 -32.84 3.18 1.26
C GLU A 86 -31.32 3.11 1.22
N PHE A 87 -30.78 1.89 1.17
CA PHE A 87 -29.34 1.72 1.10
C PHE A 87 -28.85 2.04 -0.30
N ILE A 88 -29.40 1.34 -1.29
CA ILE A 88 -29.16 1.53 -2.73
C ILE A 88 -30.53 1.52 -3.43
N VAL A 89 -30.80 2.47 -4.34
CA VAL A 89 -32.06 2.59 -5.10
C VAL A 89 -31.81 2.34 -6.59
N ASP A 90 -32.44 1.31 -7.17
CA ASP A 90 -32.30 0.97 -8.60
C ASP A 90 -30.83 0.77 -9.07
N GLY A 91 -30.01 0.18 -8.20
CA GLY A 91 -28.58 -0.01 -8.40
C GLY A 91 -27.78 1.26 -8.08
N ALA A 92 -26.56 1.09 -7.62
CA ALA A 92 -25.71 2.21 -7.23
C ALA A 92 -25.16 2.89 -8.49
N LYS A 93 -25.55 4.15 -8.68
CA LYS A 93 -25.23 4.96 -9.85
C LYS A 93 -24.22 6.02 -9.48
N ARG A 94 -23.49 6.48 -10.49
CA ARG A 94 -22.54 7.60 -10.34
C ARG A 94 -23.21 8.87 -9.81
N THR A 95 -24.49 9.10 -10.14
CA THR A 95 -25.33 10.23 -9.69
C THR A 95 -25.56 10.28 -8.19
N ASP A 96 -25.31 9.19 -7.48
CA ASP A 96 -25.54 9.07 -6.03
C ASP A 96 -24.39 9.70 -5.21
N ILE A 97 -23.45 10.31 -5.92
CA ILE A 97 -22.19 10.83 -5.42
C ILE A 97 -22.10 12.31 -5.80
N CYS A 98 -22.45 13.16 -4.84
CA CYS A 98 -22.27 14.60 -4.88
C CYS A 98 -21.38 15.04 -3.72
N GLN A 99 -20.31 15.77 -4.02
CA GLN A 99 -19.38 16.25 -3.00
C GLN A 99 -20.03 17.22 -2.01
N GLY A 100 -19.74 16.99 -0.73
CA GLY A 100 -20.10 17.90 0.35
C GLY A 100 -19.03 18.95 0.63
N ALA A 101 -18.88 19.34 1.89
CA ALA A 101 -17.98 20.41 2.32
C ALA A 101 -16.53 19.96 2.59
N LEU A 102 -16.16 18.73 2.24
CA LEU A 102 -14.83 18.14 2.44
C LEU A 102 -14.05 18.14 1.12
N GLY A 103 -12.74 18.38 1.19
CA GLY A 103 -11.82 18.39 0.04
C GLY A 103 -11.32 16.99 -0.33
N ASP A 104 -12.24 16.04 -0.51
CA ASP A 104 -11.98 14.64 -0.82
C ASP A 104 -12.53 14.23 -2.20
N CYS A 105 -12.59 15.18 -3.13
CA CYS A 105 -12.98 14.95 -4.53
C CYS A 105 -12.31 13.74 -5.19
N TRP A 106 -11.06 13.47 -4.85
CA TRP A 106 -10.29 12.30 -5.30
C TRP A 106 -10.94 10.97 -4.92
N LEU A 107 -11.53 10.89 -3.72
CA LEU A 107 -12.23 9.71 -3.24
C LEU A 107 -13.57 9.57 -3.98
N LEU A 108 -14.29 10.66 -4.16
CA LEU A 108 -15.59 10.65 -4.82
C LEU A 108 -15.48 10.32 -6.31
N ALA A 109 -14.44 10.81 -7.00
CA ALA A 109 -14.11 10.38 -8.35
C ALA A 109 -13.80 8.87 -8.39
N ALA A 110 -13.11 8.34 -7.39
CA ALA A 110 -12.87 6.90 -7.29
C ALA A 110 -14.16 6.09 -7.07
N ILE A 111 -15.04 6.54 -6.18
CA ILE A 111 -16.34 5.89 -5.92
C ILE A 111 -17.23 5.98 -7.17
N ALA A 112 -17.18 7.09 -7.92
CA ALA A 112 -17.92 7.24 -9.15
C ALA A 112 -17.50 6.24 -10.22
N SER A 113 -16.19 6.06 -10.41
CA SER A 113 -15.69 5.04 -11.35
C SER A 113 -16.04 3.62 -10.88
N LEU A 114 -16.11 3.38 -9.57
CA LEU A 114 -16.51 2.08 -9.01
C LEU A 114 -17.94 1.68 -9.44
N THR A 115 -18.85 2.64 -9.60
CA THR A 115 -20.23 2.36 -10.06
C THR A 115 -20.33 1.91 -11.52
N LEU A 116 -19.24 1.98 -12.29
CA LEU A 116 -19.20 1.49 -13.67
C LEU A 116 -19.15 -0.04 -13.75
N ASP A 117 -18.69 -0.71 -12.69
CA ASP A 117 -18.58 -2.16 -12.61
C ASP A 117 -19.24 -2.69 -11.33
N ASN A 118 -20.39 -3.32 -11.49
CA ASN A 118 -21.16 -3.88 -10.38
C ASN A 118 -20.40 -4.96 -9.60
N ALA A 119 -19.52 -5.74 -10.25
CA ALA A 119 -18.80 -6.80 -9.56
C ALA A 119 -17.76 -6.22 -8.59
N ILE A 120 -17.07 -5.15 -9.00
CA ILE A 120 -16.13 -4.43 -8.12
C ILE A 120 -16.90 -3.65 -7.05
N LEU A 121 -18.06 -3.08 -7.39
CA LEU A 121 -18.88 -2.36 -6.43
C LEU A 121 -19.39 -3.28 -5.31
N GLU A 122 -19.95 -4.45 -5.65
CA GLU A 122 -20.41 -5.44 -4.68
C GLU A 122 -19.29 -5.99 -3.79
N ARG A 123 -18.04 -5.93 -4.27
CA ARG A 123 -16.85 -6.25 -3.48
C ARG A 123 -16.65 -5.25 -2.34
N VAL A 124 -16.72 -3.96 -2.64
CA VAL A 124 -16.49 -2.87 -1.68
C VAL A 124 -17.74 -2.60 -0.81
N VAL A 125 -18.91 -2.74 -1.41
CA VAL A 125 -20.24 -2.52 -0.82
C VAL A 125 -20.99 -3.86 -0.82
N PRO A 126 -20.81 -4.71 0.20
CA PRO A 126 -21.43 -6.02 0.25
C PRO A 126 -22.96 -5.95 0.10
N PRO A 127 -23.56 -6.81 -0.74
CA PRO A 127 -25.01 -6.86 -0.91
C PRO A 127 -25.72 -7.39 0.35
N GLY A 128 -27.05 -7.18 0.42
CA GLY A 128 -27.87 -7.66 1.54
C GLY A 128 -27.93 -6.71 2.75
N GLN A 129 -27.44 -5.47 2.59
CA GLN A 129 -27.57 -4.41 3.58
C GLN A 129 -28.87 -3.61 3.32
N SER A 130 -29.64 -3.33 4.37
CA SER A 130 -30.95 -2.66 4.25
C SER A 130 -31.31 -1.84 5.49
N PHE A 131 -32.09 -0.79 5.30
CA PHE A 131 -32.73 -0.04 6.39
C PHE A 131 -34.08 -0.63 6.82
N ILE A 132 -34.61 -1.59 6.04
CA ILE A 132 -35.93 -2.18 6.24
C ILE A 132 -35.78 -3.54 6.92
N GLU A 133 -35.04 -4.45 6.31
CA GLU A 133 -34.86 -5.83 6.79
C GLU A 133 -33.68 -5.94 7.77
N ASP A 134 -33.91 -6.63 8.90
CA ASP A 134 -32.91 -6.88 9.94
C ASP A 134 -32.09 -5.64 10.36
N TYR A 135 -32.75 -4.48 10.37
CA TYR A 135 -32.11 -3.21 10.67
C TYR A 135 -31.70 -3.11 12.14
N ALA A 136 -30.41 -2.93 12.36
CA ALA A 136 -29.80 -2.67 13.67
C ALA A 136 -28.91 -1.41 13.69
N GLY A 137 -29.02 -0.55 12.67
CA GLY A 137 -28.20 0.67 12.55
C GLY A 137 -26.71 0.40 12.38
N ILE A 138 -26.36 -0.70 11.70
CA ILE A 138 -25.01 -1.23 11.49
C ILE A 138 -24.84 -1.62 10.01
N PHE A 139 -23.71 -1.23 9.42
CA PHE A 139 -23.33 -1.49 8.03
C PHE A 139 -21.86 -1.88 7.96
N HIS A 140 -21.41 -2.46 6.86
CA HIS A 140 -20.01 -2.78 6.64
C HIS A 140 -19.59 -2.61 5.18
N PHE A 141 -18.30 -2.37 4.99
CA PHE A 141 -17.65 -2.13 3.70
C PHE A 141 -16.28 -2.79 3.69
N GLN A 142 -15.80 -3.15 2.50
CA GLN A 142 -14.50 -3.80 2.35
C GLN A 142 -13.55 -2.92 1.56
N PHE A 143 -12.37 -2.71 2.13
CA PHE A 143 -11.32 -1.92 1.49
C PHE A 143 -10.06 -2.75 1.42
N TRP A 144 -9.37 -2.66 0.29
CA TRP A 144 -8.02 -3.12 0.17
C TRP A 144 -7.09 -2.13 0.88
N GLN A 145 -6.19 -2.66 1.71
CA GLN A 145 -5.23 -1.89 2.49
C GLN A 145 -3.87 -2.56 2.41
N TYR A 146 -2.98 -2.00 1.58
CA TYR A 146 -1.58 -2.39 1.51
C TYR A 146 -1.39 -3.90 1.31
N GLY A 147 -2.21 -4.49 0.45
CA GLY A 147 -2.13 -5.90 0.06
C GLY A 147 -3.05 -6.86 0.80
N GLU A 148 -3.99 -6.34 1.58
CA GLU A 148 -4.94 -7.14 2.36
C GLU A 148 -6.32 -6.50 2.32
N TRP A 149 -7.37 -7.31 2.18
CA TRP A 149 -8.73 -6.84 2.33
C TRP A 149 -9.13 -6.73 3.79
N VAL A 150 -9.78 -5.62 4.12
CA VAL A 150 -10.17 -5.25 5.48
C VAL A 150 -11.66 -4.94 5.49
N ASP A 151 -12.41 -5.60 6.36
CA ASP A 151 -13.85 -5.40 6.57
C ASP A 151 -14.07 -4.34 7.66
N VAL A 152 -14.68 -3.22 7.31
CA VAL A 152 -14.89 -2.06 8.18
C VAL A 152 -16.37 -1.94 8.52
N VAL A 153 -16.70 -2.25 9.76
CA VAL A 153 -18.04 -2.08 10.33
C VAL A 153 -18.24 -0.64 10.76
N ILE A 154 -19.41 -0.05 10.53
CA ILE A 154 -19.80 1.27 11.04
C ILE A 154 -21.25 1.26 11.53
N ASP A 155 -21.61 2.24 12.38
CA ASP A 155 -23.01 2.61 12.52
C ASP A 155 -23.45 3.63 11.45
N ASP A 156 -24.75 3.87 11.33
CA ASP A 156 -25.32 4.77 10.31
C ASP A 156 -25.50 6.23 10.77
N ARG A 157 -24.88 6.67 11.87
CA ARG A 157 -24.94 8.09 12.26
C ARG A 157 -24.08 8.93 11.33
N LEU A 158 -24.64 9.91 10.64
CA LEU A 158 -23.93 10.77 9.68
C LEU A 158 -23.85 12.21 10.20
N PRO A 159 -22.73 12.93 9.93
CA PRO A 159 -22.60 14.35 10.26
C PRO A 159 -23.56 15.22 9.44
N THR A 160 -24.36 16.02 10.14
CA THR A 160 -25.35 16.91 9.53
C THR A 160 -25.27 18.33 10.07
N ARG A 161 -25.69 19.29 9.25
CA ARG A 161 -25.94 20.68 9.68
C ARG A 161 -27.27 21.11 9.10
N ASP A 162 -28.12 21.69 9.96
CA ASP A 162 -29.46 22.15 9.58
C ASP A 162 -30.32 21.06 8.89
N GLY A 163 -30.14 19.81 9.31
CA GLY A 163 -30.87 18.65 8.76
C GLY A 163 -30.37 18.16 7.40
N LYS A 164 -29.26 18.69 6.87
CA LYS A 164 -28.61 18.23 5.64
C LYS A 164 -27.29 17.55 5.92
N LEU A 165 -26.93 16.55 5.12
CA LEU A 165 -25.62 15.89 5.17
C LEU A 165 -24.51 16.91 4.91
N LEU A 166 -23.41 16.81 5.66
CA LEU A 166 -22.27 17.71 5.53
C LEU A 166 -21.29 17.27 4.44
N PHE A 167 -21.19 15.96 4.21
CA PHE A 167 -20.25 15.32 3.31
C PHE A 167 -20.98 14.69 2.11
N VAL A 168 -20.45 13.60 1.52
CA VAL A 168 -21.06 13.00 0.33
C VAL A 168 -22.54 12.62 0.56
N HIS A 169 -23.35 12.83 -0.47
CA HIS A 169 -24.77 12.51 -0.48
C HIS A 169 -25.25 12.24 -1.91
N SER A 170 -26.37 11.50 -2.02
CA SER A 170 -27.08 11.27 -3.28
C SER A 170 -27.98 12.46 -3.62
N ALA A 171 -28.13 12.74 -4.92
CA ALA A 171 -29.08 13.73 -5.43
C ALA A 171 -30.54 13.34 -5.16
N GLU A 172 -30.84 12.04 -5.09
CA GLU A 172 -32.19 11.50 -4.80
C GLU A 172 -32.60 11.77 -3.34
N GLY A 173 -31.63 11.96 -2.44
CA GLY A 173 -31.84 12.33 -1.03
C GLY A 173 -32.39 11.25 -0.10
N SER A 174 -32.87 10.12 -0.64
CA SER A 174 -33.33 8.96 0.14
C SER A 174 -32.32 7.80 0.18
N GLU A 175 -31.20 7.93 -0.52
CA GLU A 175 -30.17 6.91 -0.66
C GLU A 175 -28.89 7.26 0.10
N PHE A 176 -28.30 6.28 0.80
CA PHE A 176 -27.24 6.54 1.79
C PHE A 176 -25.99 5.66 1.68
N TRP A 177 -25.89 4.73 0.72
CA TRP A 177 -24.70 3.85 0.61
C TRP A 177 -23.40 4.66 0.44
N SER A 178 -23.40 5.71 -0.38
CA SER A 178 -22.22 6.54 -0.66
C SER A 178 -21.76 7.29 0.59
N ALA A 179 -22.70 7.87 1.35
CA ALA A 179 -22.43 8.54 2.63
C ALA A 179 -21.86 7.60 3.70
N LEU A 180 -22.36 6.37 3.74
CA LEU A 180 -21.88 5.34 4.65
C LEU A 180 -20.51 4.78 4.23
N LEU A 181 -20.27 4.64 2.92
CA LEU A 181 -18.98 4.21 2.38
C LEU A 181 -17.88 5.23 2.73
N GLU A 182 -18.13 6.51 2.50
CA GLU A 182 -17.20 7.60 2.88
C GLU A 182 -16.93 7.59 4.39
N LYS A 183 -17.97 7.37 5.22
CA LYS A 183 -17.78 7.23 6.68
C LYS A 183 -16.89 6.04 7.04
N ALA A 184 -17.08 4.89 6.42
CA ALA A 184 -16.26 3.71 6.68
C ALA A 184 -14.80 3.95 6.27
N TYR A 185 -14.59 4.63 5.15
CA TYR A 185 -13.26 5.02 4.70
C TYR A 185 -12.61 6.10 5.61
N ALA A 186 -13.39 7.05 6.12
CA ALA A 186 -12.95 8.02 7.13
C ALA A 186 -12.51 7.30 8.42
N LYS A 187 -13.29 6.31 8.88
CA LYS A 187 -12.95 5.48 10.03
C LYS A 187 -11.64 4.72 9.84
N LEU A 188 -11.44 4.12 8.66
CA LEU A 188 -10.22 3.38 8.32
C LEU A 188 -8.97 4.27 8.39
N ASN A 189 -9.12 5.53 7.99
CA ASN A 189 -8.06 6.55 7.99
C ASN A 189 -7.95 7.34 9.31
N GLY A 190 -8.95 7.20 10.20
CA GLY A 190 -8.97 7.73 11.56
C GLY A 190 -9.93 8.91 11.80
N SER A 191 -10.23 9.72 10.77
CA SER A 191 -11.21 10.81 10.83
C SER A 191 -11.62 11.25 9.41
N TYR A 192 -12.71 12.01 9.28
CA TYR A 192 -13.10 12.62 8.00
C TYR A 192 -12.01 13.58 7.47
N GLU A 193 -11.41 14.39 8.34
CA GLU A 193 -10.33 15.31 7.93
C GLU A 193 -9.10 14.59 7.33
N ALA A 194 -8.85 13.33 7.71
CA ALA A 194 -7.76 12.54 7.13
C ALA A 194 -7.96 12.23 5.63
N LEU A 195 -9.19 12.37 5.12
CA LEU A 195 -9.52 12.21 3.71
C LEU A 195 -9.22 13.46 2.88
N SER A 196 -9.01 14.61 3.53
CA SER A 196 -8.70 15.86 2.82
C SER A 196 -7.36 15.76 2.08
N GLY A 197 -7.42 15.96 0.76
CA GLY A 197 -6.29 15.88 -0.15
C GLY A 197 -5.80 14.44 -0.40
N GLY A 198 -5.78 14.04 -1.67
CA GLY A 198 -5.35 12.74 -2.16
C GLY A 198 -5.31 12.67 -3.68
N SER A 199 -4.83 11.56 -4.23
CA SER A 199 -4.97 11.22 -5.65
C SER A 199 -6.05 10.16 -5.82
N THR A 200 -6.77 10.20 -6.94
CA THR A 200 -7.81 9.21 -7.31
C THR A 200 -7.25 7.79 -7.32
N THR A 201 -5.96 7.64 -7.68
CA THR A 201 -5.23 6.36 -7.63
C THR A 201 -5.31 5.70 -6.26
N GLU A 202 -5.24 6.48 -5.17
CA GLU A 202 -5.33 5.93 -3.83
C GLU A 202 -6.69 5.26 -3.59
N GLY A 203 -7.76 5.88 -4.08
CA GLY A 203 -9.12 5.36 -3.98
C GLY A 203 -9.30 4.13 -4.85
N PHE A 204 -8.83 4.18 -6.11
CA PHE A 204 -8.91 3.03 -7.01
C PHE A 204 -8.22 1.80 -6.44
N GLU A 205 -7.00 1.95 -5.91
CA GLU A 205 -6.27 0.83 -5.30
C GLU A 205 -6.98 0.30 -4.05
N ASP A 206 -7.53 1.18 -3.21
CA ASP A 206 -8.23 0.77 -1.98
C ASP A 206 -9.59 0.13 -2.27
N PHE A 207 -10.17 0.36 -3.45
CA PHE A 207 -11.42 -0.26 -3.88
C PHE A 207 -11.22 -1.53 -4.71
N THR A 208 -10.05 -1.72 -5.33
CA THR A 208 -9.86 -2.82 -6.29
C THR A 208 -8.76 -3.80 -5.91
N GLY A 209 -7.79 -3.37 -5.09
CA GLY A 209 -6.51 -4.06 -4.93
C GLY A 209 -5.59 -4.00 -6.16
N GLY A 210 -6.04 -3.30 -7.21
CA GLY A 210 -5.33 -3.10 -8.47
C GLY A 210 -4.09 -2.23 -8.34
N ILE A 211 -3.43 -2.01 -9.48
CA ILE A 211 -2.24 -1.19 -9.58
C ILE A 211 -2.50 0.00 -10.50
N ALA A 212 -2.17 1.20 -10.01
CA ALA A 212 -2.34 2.42 -10.75
C ALA A 212 -1.14 2.71 -11.66
N GLU A 213 -1.41 3.23 -12.85
CA GLU A 213 -0.44 3.77 -13.80
C GLU A 213 -0.78 5.24 -14.07
N ASN A 214 0.24 6.09 -14.10
CA ASN A 214 0.07 7.53 -14.33
C ASN A 214 0.67 7.91 -15.68
N HIS A 215 -0.12 8.57 -16.52
CA HIS A 215 0.29 9.09 -17.82
C HIS A 215 0.24 10.62 -17.83
N ASP A 216 1.40 11.24 -18.10
CA ASP A 216 1.51 12.68 -18.37
C ASP A 216 0.95 12.96 -19.77
N LEU A 217 -0.18 13.66 -19.84
CA LEU A 217 -0.88 13.91 -21.09
C LEU A 217 -0.09 14.84 -22.04
N SER A 218 0.81 15.66 -21.51
CA SER A 218 1.70 16.49 -22.33
C SER A 218 2.70 15.65 -23.16
N LYS A 219 2.91 14.40 -22.76
CA LYS A 219 3.78 13.40 -23.41
C LYS A 219 3.00 12.14 -23.78
N ALA A 220 1.70 12.26 -24.01
CA ALA A 220 0.83 11.13 -24.32
C ALA A 220 1.37 10.34 -25.52
N PRO A 221 1.55 9.01 -25.40
CA PRO A 221 1.95 8.19 -26.53
C PRO A 221 0.83 8.12 -27.57
N PRO A 222 1.14 7.91 -28.87
CA PRO A 222 0.13 7.86 -29.94
C PRO A 222 -0.94 6.79 -29.75
N TYR A 223 -0.64 5.72 -29.00
CA TYR A 223 -1.56 4.62 -28.72
C TYR A 223 -2.41 4.82 -27.45
N LEU A 224 -2.28 5.95 -26.73
CA LEU A 224 -2.94 6.15 -25.44
C LEU A 224 -4.46 6.04 -25.52
N PHE A 225 -5.08 6.57 -26.57
CA PHE A 225 -6.54 6.47 -26.74
C PHE A 225 -7.02 5.01 -26.82
N LYS A 226 -6.30 4.17 -27.60
CA LYS A 226 -6.61 2.73 -27.68
C LYS A 226 -6.38 2.02 -26.35
N LEU A 227 -5.34 2.42 -25.61
CA LEU A 227 -5.10 1.92 -24.25
C LEU A 227 -6.27 2.26 -23.32
N MET A 228 -6.80 3.48 -23.39
CA MET A 228 -7.98 3.87 -22.62
C MET A 228 -9.21 3.03 -22.96
N GLN A 229 -9.49 2.82 -24.25
CA GLN A 229 -10.61 1.97 -24.69
C GLN A 229 -10.47 0.54 -24.17
N LYS A 230 -9.27 -0.05 -24.30
CA LYS A 230 -8.98 -1.39 -23.81
C LYS A 230 -9.15 -1.46 -22.29
N ALA A 231 -8.60 -0.49 -21.55
CA ALA A 231 -8.69 -0.42 -20.11
C ALA A 231 -10.16 -0.35 -19.63
N LEU A 232 -10.98 0.51 -20.23
CA LEU A 232 -12.41 0.60 -19.93
C LEU A 232 -13.15 -0.70 -20.25
N THR A 233 -12.82 -1.37 -21.36
CA THR A 233 -13.43 -2.66 -21.73
C THR A 233 -13.07 -3.78 -20.75
N LEU A 234 -11.88 -3.70 -20.15
CA LEU A 234 -11.41 -4.66 -19.16
C LEU A 234 -11.86 -4.33 -17.72
N GLY A 235 -12.67 -3.28 -17.53
CA GLY A 235 -13.13 -2.85 -16.20
C GLY A 235 -12.10 -2.07 -15.39
N SER A 236 -10.97 -1.66 -15.98
CA SER A 236 -10.02 -0.78 -15.31
C SER A 236 -10.69 0.54 -14.95
N LEU A 237 -10.33 1.09 -13.79
CA LEU A 237 -10.86 2.38 -13.34
C LEU A 237 -9.96 3.50 -13.83
N LEU A 238 -10.53 4.48 -14.52
CA LEU A 238 -9.78 5.61 -15.07
C LEU A 238 -10.18 6.91 -14.37
N GLY A 239 -9.18 7.73 -14.07
CA GLY A 239 -9.32 9.07 -13.53
C GLY A 239 -8.44 10.06 -14.27
N CYS A 240 -8.76 11.34 -14.19
CA CYS A 240 -7.93 12.40 -14.77
C CYS A 240 -7.96 13.65 -13.90
N SER A 241 -6.94 14.49 -14.04
CA SER A 241 -6.84 15.73 -13.28
C SER A 241 -6.13 16.82 -14.06
N ILE A 242 -6.40 18.07 -13.66
CA ILE A 242 -5.72 19.26 -14.17
C ILE A 242 -4.77 19.77 -13.08
N ASP A 243 -3.48 19.86 -13.39
CA ASP A 243 -2.48 20.32 -12.44
C ASP A 243 -2.67 21.82 -12.12
N ILE A 244 -2.40 22.17 -10.87
CA ILE A 244 -2.38 23.57 -10.40
C ILE A 244 -0.94 24.09 -10.36
N THR A 245 -0.76 25.37 -10.69
CA THR A 245 0.55 26.02 -10.57
C THR A 245 0.76 26.64 -9.19
N SER A 246 -0.33 26.84 -8.44
CA SER A 246 -0.33 27.43 -7.11
C SER A 246 -1.51 26.89 -6.29
N SER A 247 -1.35 26.82 -4.96
CA SER A 247 -2.41 26.36 -4.05
C SER A 247 -3.67 27.22 -4.09
N TYR A 248 -3.56 28.49 -4.53
CA TYR A 248 -4.73 29.36 -4.72
C TYR A 248 -5.60 28.97 -5.93
N GLU A 249 -5.08 28.14 -6.83
CA GLU A 249 -5.85 27.61 -7.98
C GLU A 249 -6.58 26.30 -7.65
N THR A 250 -6.47 25.78 -6.42
CA THR A 250 -7.17 24.57 -6.01
C THR A 250 -8.68 24.80 -6.11
N GLU A 251 -9.37 23.91 -6.82
CA GLU A 251 -10.81 24.02 -7.16
C GLU A 251 -11.19 25.28 -7.96
N ALA A 252 -10.23 25.91 -8.65
CA ALA A 252 -10.51 27.07 -9.50
C ALA A 252 -11.17 26.65 -10.82
N VAL A 253 -12.29 27.29 -11.15
CA VAL A 253 -13.05 27.03 -12.39
C VAL A 253 -12.47 27.83 -13.56
N THR A 254 -12.16 27.16 -14.66
CA THR A 254 -11.67 27.78 -15.90
C THR A 254 -12.80 28.46 -16.68
N SER A 255 -12.45 29.22 -17.73
CA SER A 255 -13.44 29.84 -18.62
C SER A 255 -14.31 28.83 -19.38
N LEU A 256 -13.85 27.57 -19.49
CA LEU A 256 -14.58 26.46 -20.12
C LEU A 256 -15.27 25.55 -19.08
N LYS A 257 -15.41 26.05 -17.83
CA LYS A 257 -16.03 25.37 -16.70
C LYS A 257 -15.36 24.06 -16.24
N LEU A 258 -14.09 23.85 -16.58
CA LEU A 258 -13.29 22.79 -15.96
C LEU A 258 -12.72 23.26 -14.62
N VAL A 259 -12.52 22.36 -13.67
CA VAL A 259 -12.03 22.67 -12.33
C VAL A 259 -10.58 22.21 -12.20
N LYS A 260 -9.69 23.11 -11.81
CA LYS A 260 -8.28 22.79 -11.59
C LYS A 260 -8.04 22.18 -10.20
N GLY A 261 -7.02 21.32 -10.07
CA GLY A 261 -6.68 20.69 -8.79
C GLY A 261 -7.78 19.77 -8.26
N HIS A 262 -8.57 19.22 -9.17
CA HIS A 262 -9.76 18.42 -8.91
C HIS A 262 -9.67 17.11 -9.68
N ALA A 263 -10.19 16.04 -9.08
CA ALA A 263 -10.22 14.72 -9.69
C ALA A 263 -11.50 14.53 -10.50
N TYR A 264 -11.35 13.98 -11.69
CA TYR A 264 -12.43 13.60 -12.59
C TYR A 264 -12.36 12.10 -12.88
N SER A 265 -13.49 11.49 -13.19
CA SER A 265 -13.55 10.10 -13.65
C SER A 265 -13.62 10.08 -15.17
N VAL A 266 -12.88 9.17 -15.81
CA VAL A 266 -13.09 8.89 -17.25
C VAL A 266 -14.02 7.69 -17.34
N THR A 267 -15.21 7.91 -17.92
CA THR A 267 -16.31 6.93 -17.92
C THR A 267 -16.61 6.35 -19.31
N GLY A 268 -15.86 6.76 -20.34
CA GLY A 268 -16.04 6.30 -21.71
C GLY A 268 -14.96 6.81 -22.66
N ALA A 269 -14.66 6.03 -23.70
CA ALA A 269 -13.78 6.41 -24.79
C ALA A 269 -14.30 5.78 -26.08
N GLU A 270 -14.86 6.59 -26.97
CA GLU A 270 -15.62 6.12 -28.13
C GLU A 270 -15.21 6.85 -29.41
N GLU A 271 -15.37 6.20 -30.55
CA GLU A 271 -15.13 6.79 -31.86
C GLU A 271 -16.45 6.97 -32.60
N VAL A 272 -16.71 8.19 -33.08
CA VAL A 272 -17.97 8.54 -33.77
C VAL A 272 -17.69 9.10 -35.15
N HIS A 273 -18.66 8.93 -36.07
CA HIS A 273 -18.56 9.52 -37.40
C HIS A 273 -19.23 10.89 -37.42
N SER A 274 -18.43 11.94 -37.58
CA SER A 274 -18.88 13.33 -37.76
C SER A 274 -18.53 13.80 -39.16
N TYR A 275 -19.53 14.13 -39.99
CA TYR A 275 -19.34 14.56 -41.38
C TYR A 275 -18.43 13.63 -42.22
N GLY A 276 -18.54 12.32 -42.00
CA GLY A 276 -17.73 11.29 -42.69
C GLY A 276 -16.28 11.19 -42.22
N ARG A 277 -15.90 11.87 -41.12
CA ARG A 277 -14.61 11.73 -40.45
C ARG A 277 -14.80 11.04 -39.11
N LEU A 278 -13.87 10.17 -38.77
CA LEU A 278 -13.81 9.53 -37.47
C LEU A 278 -13.29 10.55 -36.43
N VAL A 279 -14.02 10.71 -35.33
CA VAL A 279 -13.67 11.61 -34.23
C VAL A 279 -13.60 10.78 -32.96
N GLN A 280 -12.48 10.93 -32.25
CA GLN A 280 -12.24 10.29 -30.95
C GLN A 280 -12.80 11.16 -29.83
N LEU A 281 -13.70 10.60 -29.03
CA LEU A 281 -14.36 11.27 -27.92
C LEU A 281 -14.04 10.57 -26.60
N VAL A 282 -13.90 11.36 -25.55
CA VAL A 282 -13.70 10.90 -24.17
C VAL A 282 -14.86 11.42 -23.33
N ARG A 283 -15.48 10.54 -22.54
CA ARG A 283 -16.52 10.89 -21.58
C ARG A 283 -15.89 11.06 -20.20
N ILE A 284 -16.15 12.20 -19.58
CA ILE A 284 -15.56 12.61 -18.31
C ILE A 284 -16.68 12.99 -17.36
N ARG A 285 -16.56 12.59 -16.10
CA ARG A 285 -17.49 12.94 -15.04
C ARG A 285 -16.84 13.77 -13.95
N ASN A 286 -17.49 14.87 -13.61
CA ASN A 286 -17.21 15.67 -12.44
C ASN A 286 -17.90 15.06 -11.20
N PRO A 287 -17.17 14.67 -10.13
CA PRO A 287 -17.76 14.12 -8.91
C PRO A 287 -18.62 15.11 -8.11
N TRP A 288 -18.67 16.39 -8.49
CA TRP A 288 -19.64 17.33 -7.94
C TRP A 288 -21.08 17.03 -8.40
N GLY A 289 -21.26 16.25 -9.47
CA GLY A 289 -22.57 16.01 -10.08
C GLY A 289 -23.16 17.24 -10.78
N GLN A 290 -22.33 18.25 -11.03
CA GLN A 290 -22.67 19.52 -11.65
C GLN A 290 -21.41 20.19 -12.22
N VAL A 291 -21.58 21.29 -12.94
CA VAL A 291 -20.49 22.07 -13.58
C VAL A 291 -19.78 21.25 -14.65
N GLU A 292 -20.28 21.39 -15.87
CA GLU A 292 -19.84 20.65 -17.06
C GLU A 292 -19.11 21.54 -18.08
N TRP A 293 -18.32 20.88 -18.92
CA TRP A 293 -17.61 21.45 -20.06
C TRP A 293 -18.54 22.22 -20.99
N THR A 294 -18.12 23.42 -21.41
CA THR A 294 -18.91 24.27 -22.33
C THR A 294 -18.29 24.40 -23.73
N GLY A 295 -17.28 23.59 -24.04
CA GLY A 295 -16.64 23.60 -25.35
C GLY A 295 -17.33 22.66 -26.35
N PRO A 296 -16.63 22.33 -27.46
CA PRO A 296 -17.11 21.36 -28.45
C PRO A 296 -17.46 20.01 -27.80
N TRP A 297 -18.54 19.39 -28.28
CA TRP A 297 -19.07 18.11 -27.80
C TRP A 297 -19.72 18.12 -26.40
N SER A 298 -19.84 19.29 -25.78
CA SER A 298 -20.74 19.48 -24.63
C SER A 298 -22.18 19.06 -24.95
N ASP A 299 -23.00 18.83 -23.94
CA ASP A 299 -24.37 18.33 -24.07
C ASP A 299 -25.25 19.15 -25.03
N ASN A 300 -25.05 20.47 -25.04
CA ASN A 300 -25.79 21.42 -25.89
C ASN A 300 -25.04 21.80 -27.19
N SER A 301 -23.95 21.10 -27.51
CA SER A 301 -23.06 21.43 -28.63
C SER A 301 -23.67 21.08 -29.99
N LYS A 302 -23.40 21.91 -31.01
CA LYS A 302 -23.96 21.71 -32.36
C LYS A 302 -23.31 20.57 -33.13
N GLU A 303 -22.13 20.14 -32.70
CA GLU A 303 -21.30 19.07 -33.23
C GLU A 303 -22.09 17.75 -33.23
N TRP A 304 -22.92 17.54 -32.21
CA TRP A 304 -23.83 16.41 -32.16
C TRP A 304 -24.73 16.33 -33.39
N ASN A 305 -25.19 17.43 -33.98
CA ASN A 305 -26.10 17.40 -35.15
C ASN A 305 -25.53 16.63 -36.35
N SER A 306 -24.22 16.41 -36.40
CA SER A 306 -23.52 15.69 -37.45
C SER A 306 -23.42 14.17 -37.25
N VAL A 307 -23.69 13.67 -36.04
CA VAL A 307 -23.58 12.26 -35.67
C VAL A 307 -24.91 11.55 -35.91
N GLN A 308 -24.85 10.32 -36.40
CA GLN A 308 -26.05 9.50 -36.67
C GLN A 308 -26.84 9.22 -35.39
N PRO A 309 -28.18 9.19 -35.43
CA PRO A 309 -29.02 8.91 -34.25
C PRO A 309 -28.67 7.59 -33.55
N GLU A 310 -28.28 6.55 -34.30
CA GLU A 310 -27.92 5.24 -33.75
C GLU A 310 -26.60 5.27 -32.98
N GLU A 311 -25.63 6.06 -33.43
CA GLU A 311 -24.37 6.27 -32.70
C GLU A 311 -24.62 7.14 -31.45
N LYS A 312 -25.45 8.18 -31.55
CA LYS A 312 -25.83 9.02 -30.40
C LYS A 312 -26.53 8.26 -29.29
N ALA A 313 -27.46 7.36 -29.65
CA ALA A 313 -28.23 6.60 -28.68
C ALA A 313 -27.36 5.70 -27.81
N LYS A 314 -26.16 5.34 -28.27
CA LYS A 314 -25.19 4.53 -27.50
C LYS A 314 -24.34 5.35 -26.53
N LEU A 315 -24.28 6.66 -26.69
CA LEU A 315 -23.33 7.53 -25.98
C LEU A 315 -23.91 8.19 -24.73
N ASP A 316 -25.22 8.02 -24.48
CA ASP A 316 -25.94 8.61 -23.34
C ASP A 316 -25.50 10.06 -23.06
N TYR A 317 -25.67 10.93 -24.08
CA TYR A 317 -24.91 12.18 -24.22
C TYR A 317 -25.53 13.42 -23.54
N SER A 318 -26.64 13.26 -22.80
CA SER A 318 -27.39 14.42 -22.31
C SER A 318 -27.93 14.26 -20.89
N GLY A 319 -27.45 15.11 -19.96
CA GLY A 319 -27.99 15.27 -18.62
C GLY A 319 -27.15 16.25 -17.79
N GLU A 320 -27.78 17.10 -16.96
CA GLU A 320 -27.03 17.88 -15.96
C GLU A 320 -26.68 16.98 -14.76
N ASP A 321 -25.74 16.06 -14.95
CA ASP A 321 -25.30 15.07 -13.96
C ASP A 321 -23.79 15.15 -13.66
N GLY A 322 -23.12 16.18 -14.21
CA GLY A 322 -21.69 16.39 -14.13
C GLY A 322 -20.88 15.60 -15.16
N GLU A 323 -21.52 14.79 -16.02
CA GLU A 323 -20.88 14.05 -17.09
C GLU A 323 -20.94 14.82 -18.41
N PHE A 324 -19.86 14.76 -19.20
CA PHE A 324 -19.79 15.41 -20.50
C PHE A 324 -18.83 14.68 -21.43
N TRP A 325 -19.06 14.85 -22.73
CA TRP A 325 -18.13 14.41 -23.77
C TRP A 325 -17.23 15.55 -24.22
N MET A 326 -15.99 15.22 -24.58
CA MET A 326 -15.07 16.14 -25.24
C MET A 326 -14.23 15.40 -26.28
N ALA A 327 -13.68 16.13 -27.25
CA ALA A 327 -12.73 15.53 -28.20
C ALA A 327 -11.44 15.10 -27.48
N TYR A 328 -10.87 13.97 -27.87
CA TYR A 328 -9.60 13.49 -27.30
C TYR A 328 -8.46 14.51 -27.41
N LEU A 329 -8.43 15.29 -28.50
CA LEU A 329 -7.46 16.37 -28.66
C LEU A 329 -7.65 17.49 -27.63
N ASP A 330 -8.89 17.83 -27.30
CA ASP A 330 -9.18 18.81 -26.25
C ASP A 330 -8.81 18.23 -24.88
N PHE A 331 -9.08 16.94 -24.65
CA PHE A 331 -8.68 16.24 -23.42
C PHE A 331 -7.17 16.34 -23.17
N ILE A 332 -6.34 16.02 -24.16
CA ILE A 332 -4.87 16.15 -24.07
C ILE A 332 -4.41 17.59 -23.83
N GLN A 333 -5.14 18.58 -24.34
CA GLN A 333 -4.78 19.99 -24.17
C GLN A 333 -5.21 20.58 -22.82
N GLN A 334 -6.35 20.15 -22.29
CA GLN A 334 -6.94 20.73 -21.08
C GLN A 334 -6.51 19.98 -19.81
N PHE A 335 -6.33 18.67 -19.88
CA PHE A 335 -5.95 17.83 -18.74
C PHE A 335 -4.43 17.62 -18.68
N SER A 336 -3.92 17.37 -17.47
CA SER A 336 -2.48 17.21 -17.24
C SER A 336 -2.10 15.74 -17.05
N LYS A 337 -2.95 14.98 -16.35
CA LYS A 337 -2.68 13.59 -15.99
C LYS A 337 -3.87 12.69 -16.25
N LEU A 338 -3.59 11.47 -16.69
CA LEU A 338 -4.51 10.35 -16.75
C LEU A 338 -3.98 9.24 -15.83
N GLU A 339 -4.87 8.74 -14.99
CA GLU A 339 -4.60 7.73 -13.98
C GLU A 339 -5.41 6.48 -14.37
N ILE A 340 -4.75 5.33 -14.57
CA ILE A 340 -5.40 4.06 -14.94
C ILE A 340 -5.12 3.03 -13.86
N CYS A 341 -6.15 2.54 -13.18
CA CYS A 341 -6.01 1.45 -12.23
C CYS A 341 -6.42 0.12 -12.87
N ASN A 342 -5.41 -0.71 -13.13
CA ASN A 342 -5.61 -2.04 -13.69
C ASN A 342 -5.93 -3.04 -12.58
N LEU A 343 -6.92 -3.86 -12.83
CA LEU A 343 -7.41 -4.85 -11.87
C LEU A 343 -6.44 -6.01 -11.73
N THR A 344 -6.27 -6.50 -10.50
CA THR A 344 -5.60 -7.76 -10.21
C THR A 344 -6.42 -8.96 -10.73
N PRO A 345 -5.79 -10.11 -11.01
CA PRO A 345 -6.52 -11.34 -11.38
C PRO A 345 -7.60 -11.75 -10.40
N ASP A 346 -7.41 -11.41 -9.12
CA ASP A 346 -8.33 -11.70 -8.03
C ASP A 346 -9.66 -10.92 -8.16
N THR A 347 -9.67 -9.84 -8.94
CA THR A 347 -10.83 -8.94 -9.14
C THR A 347 -11.60 -9.26 -10.42
N LEU A 348 -10.99 -9.99 -11.36
CA LEU A 348 -11.58 -10.34 -12.66
C LEU A 348 -12.26 -11.71 -12.59
N SER A 349 -13.59 -11.74 -12.76
CA SER A 349 -14.38 -12.97 -12.81
C SER A 349 -14.46 -13.61 -14.19
N SER A 350 -14.01 -12.92 -15.25
CA SER A 350 -14.10 -13.39 -16.64
C SER A 350 -12.81 -14.10 -17.09
N GLU A 351 -12.97 -15.21 -17.82
CA GLU A 351 -11.87 -16.02 -18.37
C GLU A 351 -11.14 -15.34 -19.55
N ASP A 352 -11.69 -14.23 -20.08
CA ASP A 352 -11.23 -13.57 -21.32
C ASP A 352 -10.20 -12.43 -21.09
N ALA A 353 -9.96 -12.02 -19.83
CA ALA A 353 -8.99 -10.96 -19.53
C ALA A 353 -7.60 -11.56 -19.27
N SER A 354 -6.57 -11.07 -19.98
CA SER A 354 -5.17 -11.43 -19.74
C SER A 354 -4.81 -11.19 -18.27
N ARG A 355 -4.64 -12.26 -17.50
CA ARG A 355 -4.38 -12.19 -16.06
C ARG A 355 -2.94 -11.75 -15.82
N TRP A 356 -2.76 -10.58 -15.20
CA TRP A 356 -1.45 -10.16 -14.70
C TRP A 356 -0.96 -11.13 -13.62
N ASN A 357 0.19 -11.75 -13.79
CA ASN A 357 0.85 -12.42 -12.68
C ASN A 357 1.31 -11.35 -11.68
N TYR A 358 1.16 -11.59 -10.38
CA TYR A 358 1.57 -10.62 -9.37
C TYR A 358 2.34 -11.25 -8.22
N ASN A 359 3.36 -10.53 -7.75
CA ASN A 359 4.12 -10.85 -6.56
C ASN A 359 4.11 -9.66 -5.61
N GLN A 360 3.86 -9.91 -4.32
CA GLN A 360 3.79 -8.87 -3.31
C GLN A 360 4.78 -9.14 -2.18
N PHE A 361 5.55 -8.11 -1.82
CA PHE A 361 6.51 -8.16 -0.73
C PHE A 361 6.27 -7.05 0.28
N GLU A 362 6.28 -7.40 1.56
CA GLU A 362 6.25 -6.42 2.64
C GLU A 362 7.65 -6.10 3.13
N GLY A 363 7.96 -4.81 3.31
CA GLY A 363 9.26 -4.34 3.75
C GLY A 363 9.19 -3.18 4.72
N ASN A 364 10.33 -2.87 5.35
CA ASN A 364 10.48 -1.75 6.27
C ASN A 364 11.81 -1.04 6.03
N TRP A 365 11.80 0.29 6.11
CA TRP A 365 12.98 1.12 6.29
C TRP A 365 13.11 1.46 7.77
N ARG A 366 14.18 0.97 8.40
CA ARG A 366 14.51 1.22 9.80
C ARG A 366 15.82 1.98 9.90
N VAL A 367 15.82 3.04 10.70
CA VAL A 367 17.02 3.85 10.95
C VAL A 367 18.12 2.98 11.56
N GLY A 368 19.35 3.13 11.06
CA GLY A 368 20.51 2.34 11.48
C GLY A 368 20.60 0.94 10.88
N SER A 369 19.57 0.48 10.15
CA SER A 369 19.57 -0.85 9.52
C SER A 369 19.22 -0.78 8.03
N THR A 370 17.95 -0.62 7.69
CA THR A 370 17.44 -0.77 6.31
C THR A 370 17.09 0.56 5.64
N ALA A 371 17.14 1.69 6.36
CA ALA A 371 16.88 3.02 5.82
C ALA A 371 18.13 3.61 5.11
N GLY A 372 18.50 3.02 3.98
CA GLY A 372 19.74 3.31 3.27
C GLY A 372 19.73 4.59 2.42
N GLY A 373 18.56 5.16 2.13
CA GLY A 373 18.41 6.29 1.20
C GLY A 373 18.61 5.87 -0.25
N CYS A 374 18.52 6.81 -1.20
CA CYS A 374 18.63 6.51 -2.63
C CYS A 374 20.10 6.37 -3.08
N ARG A 375 20.31 6.13 -4.38
CA ARG A 375 21.64 5.90 -4.98
C ARG A 375 22.66 7.02 -4.73
N ASN A 376 22.18 8.25 -4.47
CA ASN A 376 23.00 9.41 -4.09
C ASN A 376 23.73 9.22 -2.76
N ASN A 377 23.35 8.20 -1.97
CA ASN A 377 23.96 7.84 -0.70
C ASN A 377 24.68 6.48 -0.83
N PRO A 378 25.80 6.40 -1.59
CA PRO A 378 26.44 5.12 -1.95
C PRO A 378 26.88 4.30 -0.73
N ALA A 379 27.25 4.96 0.36
CA ALA A 379 27.70 4.30 1.59
C ALA A 379 26.59 3.46 2.24
N THR A 380 25.33 3.88 2.12
CA THR A 380 24.19 3.28 2.83
C THR A 380 23.18 2.63 1.89
N PHE A 381 23.17 2.95 0.60
CA PHE A 381 22.20 2.46 -0.39
C PHE A 381 22.08 0.92 -0.44
N CYS A 382 23.21 0.21 -0.31
CA CYS A 382 23.24 -1.26 -0.28
C CYS A 382 22.49 -1.88 0.91
N SER A 383 22.19 -1.09 1.94
CA SER A 383 21.52 -1.54 3.16
C SER A 383 20.00 -1.62 3.01
N ASN A 384 19.43 -1.00 1.96
CA ASN A 384 18.01 -1.11 1.64
C ASN A 384 17.64 -2.58 1.34
N PRO A 385 16.38 -2.99 1.58
CA PRO A 385 15.90 -4.30 1.19
C PRO A 385 16.07 -4.56 -0.32
N GLN A 386 16.34 -5.80 -0.72
CA GLN A 386 16.57 -6.19 -2.10
C GLN A 386 15.67 -7.38 -2.47
N TYR A 387 15.01 -7.30 -3.63
CA TYR A 387 14.06 -8.30 -4.12
C TYR A 387 14.48 -8.76 -5.50
N VAL A 388 14.57 -10.08 -5.72
CA VAL A 388 14.93 -10.67 -7.01
C VAL A 388 13.67 -11.05 -7.78
N ILE A 389 13.64 -10.73 -9.07
CA ILE A 389 12.61 -11.15 -10.02
C ILE A 389 13.32 -11.82 -11.20
N LYS A 390 12.78 -12.94 -11.64
CA LYS A 390 13.23 -13.71 -12.79
C LYS A 390 12.16 -13.66 -13.87
N LEU A 391 12.51 -13.10 -15.01
CA LEU A 391 11.69 -13.01 -16.21
C LEU A 391 12.18 -14.06 -17.20
N GLU A 392 11.32 -14.99 -17.58
CA GLU A 392 11.68 -16.13 -18.44
C GLU A 392 11.10 -16.01 -19.86
N GLU A 393 9.84 -15.59 -19.96
CA GLU A 393 9.08 -15.53 -21.22
C GLU A 393 8.77 -14.08 -21.61
N GLU A 394 8.95 -13.75 -22.89
CA GLU A 394 8.56 -12.48 -23.50
C GLU A 394 7.04 -12.44 -23.77
N ASP A 395 6.48 -11.25 -23.93
CA ASP A 395 5.04 -11.07 -24.17
C ASP A 395 4.63 -11.51 -25.58
N ASP A 396 3.44 -12.10 -25.76
CA ASP A 396 3.01 -12.66 -27.04
C ASP A 396 2.57 -11.59 -28.07
N ASP A 397 2.03 -10.45 -27.59
CA ASP A 397 1.48 -9.36 -28.43
C ASP A 397 1.81 -7.97 -27.87
N PRO A 398 3.04 -7.45 -28.10
CA PRO A 398 3.49 -6.19 -27.56
C PRO A 398 2.75 -4.99 -28.17
N HIS A 399 2.04 -4.22 -27.34
CA HIS A 399 1.20 -3.09 -27.78
C HIS A 399 2.03 -1.88 -28.27
N ASP A 400 3.30 -1.82 -27.87
CA ASP A 400 4.30 -0.83 -28.26
C ASP A 400 5.14 -1.29 -29.46
N GLY A 401 4.98 -2.55 -29.90
CA GLY A 401 5.79 -3.15 -30.96
C GLY A 401 7.22 -3.49 -30.55
N GLU A 402 7.53 -3.48 -29.24
CA GLU A 402 8.84 -3.85 -28.71
C GLU A 402 8.81 -5.26 -28.10
N ASP A 403 9.79 -6.11 -28.46
CA ASP A 403 9.93 -7.44 -27.88
C ASP A 403 10.52 -7.35 -26.45
N GLY A 404 9.99 -8.14 -25.53
CA GLY A 404 10.47 -8.21 -24.15
C GLY A 404 9.37 -8.57 -23.16
N CYS A 405 9.74 -8.66 -21.88
CA CYS A 405 8.84 -8.95 -20.77
C CYS A 405 8.28 -7.64 -20.19
N THR A 406 6.96 -7.47 -20.20
CA THR A 406 6.32 -6.32 -19.55
C THR A 406 6.28 -6.53 -18.04
N ILE A 407 6.83 -5.57 -17.30
CA ILE A 407 6.83 -5.53 -15.84
C ILE A 407 6.31 -4.18 -15.36
N LEU A 408 5.39 -4.21 -14.40
CA LEU A 408 4.87 -3.04 -13.73
C LEU A 408 5.21 -3.15 -12.23
N VAL A 409 5.96 -2.18 -11.72
CA VAL A 409 6.48 -2.19 -10.35
C VAL A 409 5.81 -1.07 -9.56
N GLY A 410 5.06 -1.42 -8.52
CA GLY A 410 4.43 -0.48 -7.58
C GLY A 410 5.11 -0.53 -6.20
N LEU A 411 5.62 0.60 -5.74
CA LEU A 411 6.18 0.76 -4.39
C LEU A 411 5.26 1.65 -3.55
N MET A 412 4.53 1.05 -2.62
CA MET A 412 3.56 1.74 -1.76
C MET A 412 4.06 1.89 -0.34
N GLN A 413 4.03 3.09 0.23
CA GLN A 413 4.31 3.33 1.65
C GLN A 413 3.03 3.30 2.50
N LYS A 414 3.10 2.70 3.70
CA LYS A 414 1.95 2.47 4.60
C LYS A 414 1.70 3.64 5.55
N ASP A 415 0.44 3.77 5.98
CA ASP A 415 -0.04 4.61 7.10
C ASP A 415 0.14 6.13 6.98
N GLY A 416 0.47 6.66 5.80
CA GLY A 416 0.70 8.09 5.60
C GLY A 416 -0.44 9.01 6.05
N ARG A 417 -1.71 8.63 5.79
CA ARG A 417 -2.89 9.42 6.19
C ARG A 417 -3.08 9.48 7.70
N LYS A 418 -2.87 8.37 8.41
CA LYS A 418 -2.96 8.31 9.88
C LYS A 418 -1.90 9.15 10.57
N ASP A 419 -0.77 9.34 9.90
CA ASP A 419 0.37 10.12 10.39
C ASP A 419 0.22 11.64 10.16
N LYS A 420 -0.67 12.07 9.24
CA LYS A 420 -0.98 13.50 9.00
C LYS A 420 -1.42 14.24 10.26
N ARG A 421 -2.18 13.58 11.16
CA ARG A 421 -2.59 14.17 12.45
C ARG A 421 -1.43 14.56 13.37
N PHE A 422 -0.25 14.00 13.12
CA PHE A 422 0.99 14.31 13.84
C PHE A 422 1.91 15.27 13.07
N GLY A 423 1.41 15.88 11.98
CA GLY A 423 2.19 16.76 11.10
C GLY A 423 3.32 16.04 10.36
N ARG A 424 3.16 14.73 10.11
CA ARG A 424 4.13 13.95 9.35
C ARG A 424 3.61 13.71 7.94
N ASP A 425 4.42 14.14 6.97
CA ASP A 425 4.15 13.90 5.56
C ASP A 425 4.70 12.54 5.10
N LEU A 426 4.23 12.13 3.92
CA LEU A 426 4.76 10.97 3.20
C LEU A 426 6.26 11.14 2.92
N ASN A 427 7.01 10.05 2.99
CA ASN A 427 8.40 10.06 2.57
C ASN A 427 8.48 10.21 1.05
N THR A 428 9.52 10.87 0.55
CA THR A 428 9.86 10.80 -0.88
C THR A 428 10.43 9.41 -1.17
N ILE A 429 9.74 8.60 -1.97
CA ILE A 429 10.10 7.20 -2.24
C ILE A 429 10.39 6.95 -3.73
N GLY A 430 11.10 5.86 -4.00
CA GLY A 430 11.44 5.40 -5.34
C GLY A 430 12.21 4.08 -5.29
N PHE A 431 12.51 3.50 -6.44
CA PHE A 431 13.21 2.23 -6.54
C PHE A 431 14.16 2.19 -7.73
N ALA A 432 15.17 1.33 -7.65
CA ALA A 432 16.11 1.07 -8.74
C ALA A 432 16.15 -0.42 -9.08
N ILE A 433 16.26 -0.72 -10.37
CA ILE A 433 16.32 -2.08 -10.91
C ILE A 433 17.71 -2.32 -11.48
N TYR A 434 18.33 -3.43 -11.08
CA TYR A 434 19.66 -3.86 -11.52
C TYR A 434 19.57 -5.24 -12.16
N LYS A 435 20.30 -5.47 -13.25
CA LYS A 435 20.48 -6.82 -13.80
C LYS A 435 21.35 -7.65 -12.85
N TYR A 436 20.85 -8.82 -12.45
CA TYR A 436 21.59 -9.74 -11.59
C TYR A 436 22.51 -10.62 -12.46
N MET A 437 23.81 -10.59 -12.18
CA MET A 437 24.83 -11.38 -12.89
C MET A 437 25.56 -12.37 -11.95
N GLY A 438 25.02 -12.59 -10.75
CA GLY A 438 25.68 -13.33 -9.66
C GLY A 438 25.31 -14.81 -9.61
N ARG A 439 26.19 -15.62 -9.00
CA ARG A 439 25.85 -16.97 -8.53
C ARG A 439 25.08 -16.87 -7.21
N ASP A 440 24.04 -17.68 -7.09
CA ASP A 440 23.09 -17.91 -5.97
C ASP A 440 23.22 -17.07 -4.69
N ASN A 441 22.09 -16.43 -4.31
CA ASN A 441 21.73 -16.02 -2.94
C ASN A 441 22.55 -14.90 -2.27
N ILE A 442 23.18 -14.02 -3.05
CA ILE A 442 24.01 -12.92 -2.52
C ILE A 442 23.29 -11.56 -2.67
N ILE A 443 23.18 -10.81 -1.56
CA ILE A 443 22.77 -9.39 -1.52
C ILE A 443 23.81 -8.58 -2.30
N LEU A 444 23.36 -7.70 -3.20
CA LEU A 444 24.26 -6.81 -3.94
C LEU A 444 24.96 -5.85 -2.95
N GLY A 445 26.25 -6.08 -2.74
CA GLY A 445 27.09 -5.27 -1.87
C GLY A 445 27.45 -3.90 -2.48
N PRO A 446 28.10 -3.02 -1.69
CA PRO A 446 28.51 -1.69 -2.13
C PRO A 446 29.34 -1.73 -3.43
N ASP A 447 30.28 -2.67 -3.54
CA ASP A 447 31.19 -2.76 -4.69
C ASP A 447 30.47 -3.02 -6.02
N VAL A 448 29.41 -3.82 -6.00
CA VAL A 448 28.62 -4.13 -7.20
C VAL A 448 27.75 -2.94 -7.56
N LEU A 449 27.02 -2.39 -6.60
CA LEU A 449 26.13 -1.25 -6.81
C LEU A 449 26.89 0.03 -7.21
N LEU A 450 28.14 0.17 -6.78
CA LEU A 450 29.04 1.27 -7.16
C LEU A 450 29.47 1.19 -8.62
N ARG A 451 29.74 -0.02 -9.13
CA ARG A 451 30.28 -0.23 -10.49
C ARG A 451 29.19 -0.39 -11.54
N GLN A 452 28.03 -0.92 -11.16
CA GLN A 452 26.94 -1.19 -12.06
C GLN A 452 25.95 -0.01 -12.11
N ARG A 453 25.44 0.30 -13.30
CA ARG A 453 24.32 1.23 -13.48
C ARG A 453 23.00 0.48 -13.35
N SER A 454 21.99 1.14 -12.79
CA SER A 454 20.61 0.64 -12.84
C SER A 454 20.16 0.55 -14.30
N ILE A 455 19.49 -0.54 -14.65
CA ILE A 455 18.93 -0.75 -16.00
C ILE A 455 17.58 -0.07 -16.16
N ALA A 456 16.84 0.05 -15.05
CA ALA A 456 15.56 0.70 -14.96
C ALA A 456 15.34 1.18 -13.51
N GLY A 457 14.23 1.86 -13.24
CA GLY A 457 13.87 2.35 -11.92
C GLY A 457 12.87 3.50 -12.01
N SER A 458 12.43 3.99 -10.86
CA SER A 458 11.55 5.16 -10.81
C SER A 458 12.24 6.37 -11.43
N ASN A 459 11.58 7.04 -12.38
CA ASN A 459 12.14 8.20 -13.08
C ASN A 459 12.45 9.35 -12.11
N THR A 460 11.57 9.54 -11.13
CA THR A 460 11.70 10.54 -10.07
C THR A 460 11.33 9.94 -8.73
N PHE A 461 11.97 10.43 -7.68
CA PHE A 461 11.55 10.13 -6.31
C PHE A 461 10.46 11.14 -5.94
N ILE A 462 9.27 10.65 -5.58
CA ILE A 462 8.09 11.49 -5.32
C ILE A 462 7.52 11.15 -3.95
N ASN A 463 6.93 12.15 -3.28
CA ASN A 463 6.24 12.04 -2.00
C ASN A 463 4.76 11.63 -2.18
N LEU A 464 4.51 10.57 -2.95
CA LEU A 464 3.18 9.96 -3.14
C LEU A 464 3.04 8.69 -2.31
N ARG A 465 1.79 8.22 -2.13
CA ARG A 465 1.50 6.98 -1.42
C ARG A 465 2.10 5.77 -2.12
N GLU A 466 1.93 5.69 -3.44
CA GLU A 466 2.58 4.70 -4.30
C GLU A 466 3.36 5.40 -5.43
N VAL A 467 4.51 4.84 -5.78
CA VAL A 467 5.24 5.14 -7.01
C VAL A 467 5.22 3.89 -7.87
N SER A 468 4.59 3.98 -9.03
CA SER A 468 4.44 2.89 -9.99
C SER A 468 5.00 3.27 -11.36
N GLU A 469 5.70 2.32 -12.00
CA GLU A 469 6.28 2.51 -13.33
C GLU A 469 6.26 1.20 -14.12
N ARG A 470 5.93 1.31 -15.42
CA ARG A 470 5.93 0.23 -16.39
C ARG A 470 7.28 0.17 -17.11
N PHE A 471 7.84 -1.02 -17.24
CA PHE A 471 9.07 -1.28 -17.97
C PHE A 471 8.92 -2.45 -18.92
N LYS A 472 9.72 -2.43 -19.99
CA LYS A 472 9.97 -3.56 -20.87
C LYS A 472 11.42 -4.01 -20.64
N LEU A 473 11.61 -5.24 -20.17
CA LEU A 473 12.94 -5.78 -19.88
C LEU A 473 13.14 -7.09 -20.66
N PRO A 474 14.36 -7.38 -21.16
CA PRO A 474 14.62 -8.68 -21.75
C PRO A 474 14.56 -9.79 -20.69
N PRO A 475 14.41 -11.07 -21.09
CA PRO A 475 14.48 -12.19 -20.17
C PRO A 475 15.79 -12.20 -19.36
N GLY A 476 15.68 -12.48 -18.06
CA GLY A 476 16.80 -12.47 -17.14
C GLY A 476 16.42 -12.29 -15.66
N GLU A 477 17.44 -12.23 -14.81
CA GLU A 477 17.27 -11.98 -13.38
C GLU A 477 17.56 -10.51 -13.04
N TYR A 478 16.72 -9.94 -12.19
CA TYR A 478 16.75 -8.53 -11.82
C TYR A 478 16.63 -8.38 -10.31
N VAL A 479 17.27 -7.34 -9.75
CA VAL A 479 17.14 -6.94 -8.35
C VAL A 479 16.46 -5.58 -8.27
N ILE A 480 15.35 -5.50 -7.55
CA ILE A 480 14.67 -4.25 -7.20
C ILE A 480 15.09 -3.82 -5.80
N ILE A 481 15.54 -2.58 -5.68
CA ILE A 481 15.97 -1.94 -4.43
C ILE A 481 15.04 -0.75 -4.15
N PRO A 482 13.96 -0.93 -3.35
CA PRO A 482 13.11 0.16 -2.91
C PRO A 482 13.77 0.98 -1.80
N SER A 483 13.67 2.31 -1.89
CA SER A 483 14.32 3.23 -0.95
C SER A 483 13.51 4.52 -0.78
N THR A 484 13.74 5.20 0.34
CA THR A 484 13.45 6.62 0.47
C THR A 484 14.54 7.44 -0.22
N PHE A 485 14.26 8.70 -0.58
CA PHE A 485 15.27 9.58 -1.16
C PHE A 485 16.41 9.83 -0.18
N GLU A 486 16.07 10.31 1.02
CA GLU A 486 17.04 10.53 2.10
C GLU A 486 17.28 9.24 2.91
N PRO A 487 18.52 9.01 3.39
CA PRO A 487 18.78 7.93 4.34
C PRO A 487 18.13 8.24 5.69
N HIS A 488 18.05 7.22 6.56
CA HIS A 488 17.54 7.37 7.94
C HIS A 488 16.06 7.80 8.04
N ARG A 489 15.30 7.71 6.95
CA ARG A 489 13.84 7.82 6.98
C ARG A 489 13.22 6.49 7.35
N LYS A 490 12.31 6.51 8.34
CA LYS A 490 11.55 5.32 8.74
C LYS A 490 10.30 5.19 7.88
N GLY A 491 9.90 3.96 7.58
CA GLY A 491 8.62 3.69 6.93
C GLY A 491 8.40 2.21 6.70
N SER A 492 7.14 1.81 6.57
CA SER A 492 6.77 0.47 6.13
C SER A 492 6.28 0.58 4.68
N PHE A 493 6.53 -0.44 3.87
CA PHE A 493 6.15 -0.43 2.46
C PHE A 493 5.66 -1.80 1.98
N VAL A 494 4.99 -1.76 0.83
CA VAL A 494 4.66 -2.92 0.00
C VAL A 494 5.29 -2.70 -1.35
N LEU A 495 6.03 -3.69 -1.83
CA LEU A 495 6.51 -3.75 -3.20
C LEU A 495 5.63 -4.76 -3.94
N ARG A 496 4.98 -4.32 -5.01
CA ARG A 496 4.16 -5.13 -5.89
C ARG A 496 4.80 -5.18 -7.27
N VAL A 497 4.83 -6.36 -7.86
CA VAL A 497 5.43 -6.61 -9.16
C VAL A 497 4.40 -7.35 -9.98
N PHE A 498 3.96 -6.75 -11.07
CA PHE A 498 3.01 -7.31 -12.01
C PHE A 498 3.74 -7.64 -13.31
N THR A 499 3.48 -8.82 -13.86
CA THR A 499 4.06 -9.30 -15.12
C THR A 499 2.98 -9.91 -15.99
N GLU A 500 3.07 -9.73 -17.31
CA GLU A 500 2.10 -10.32 -18.24
C GLU A 500 2.26 -11.86 -18.26
N LYS A 501 3.49 -12.34 -18.35
CA LYS A 501 3.87 -13.76 -18.22
C LYS A 501 4.25 -14.12 -16.79
N GLU A 502 4.27 -15.42 -16.49
CA GLU A 502 4.66 -15.90 -15.16
C GLU A 502 6.11 -15.52 -14.87
N ALA A 503 6.35 -14.96 -13.68
CA ALA A 503 7.66 -14.52 -13.24
C ALA A 503 7.93 -15.00 -11.82
N ALA A 504 9.02 -15.73 -11.65
CA ALA A 504 9.45 -16.17 -10.33
C ALA A 504 10.06 -14.98 -9.58
N ALA A 505 9.50 -14.61 -8.43
CA ALA A 505 10.04 -13.56 -7.59
C ALA A 505 10.38 -14.09 -6.20
N ARG A 506 11.51 -13.64 -5.65
CA ARG A 506 12.01 -14.04 -4.34
C ARG A 506 12.60 -12.86 -3.59
N PHE A 507 12.34 -12.80 -2.30
CA PHE A 507 13.08 -11.90 -1.42
C PHE A 507 14.53 -12.39 -1.29
N VAL A 508 15.51 -11.49 -1.40
CA VAL A 508 16.92 -11.88 -1.19
C VAL A 508 17.13 -12.07 0.31
N GLN A 509 16.93 -13.31 0.75
CA GLN A 509 17.35 -13.77 2.07
C GLN A 509 18.74 -14.37 1.97
N SER A 510 19.64 -13.89 2.82
CA SER A 510 20.78 -14.70 3.23
C SER A 510 20.23 -15.93 3.94
N PHE A 511 20.39 -17.11 3.33
CA PHE A 511 20.17 -18.36 4.02
C PHE A 511 21.23 -18.54 5.10
N PHE A 512 20.87 -19.22 6.19
CA PHE A 512 21.84 -19.62 7.20
C PHE A 512 22.89 -20.52 6.55
N PHE A 513 24.07 -19.98 6.28
CA PHE A 513 25.23 -20.79 5.97
C PHE A 513 25.96 -21.12 7.26
N PHE A 514 26.37 -22.37 7.40
CA PHE A 514 26.94 -22.91 8.61
C PHE A 514 28.41 -23.25 8.40
N ALA A 515 29.26 -22.67 9.24
CA ALA A 515 30.61 -23.16 9.48
C ALA A 515 30.77 -23.34 11.00
N TYR A 516 30.80 -24.59 11.47
CA TYR A 516 30.99 -24.95 12.89
C TYR A 516 32.12 -24.15 13.54
N PHE A 517 31.85 -23.26 14.51
CA PHE A 517 32.88 -22.79 15.44
C PHE A 517 32.30 -22.40 16.83
N ASN A 518 32.80 -23.06 17.87
CA ASN A 518 32.40 -22.89 19.27
C ASN A 518 33.10 -21.67 19.92
N ILE A 519 32.37 -20.60 20.21
CA ILE A 519 32.78 -19.49 21.09
C ILE A 519 32.09 -19.63 22.47
N CYS A 520 30.84 -20.10 22.51
CA CYS A 520 30.02 -20.23 23.72
C CYS A 520 30.51 -21.26 24.72
N ILE A 521 31.00 -22.43 24.26
CA ILE A 521 31.56 -23.45 25.15
C ILE A 521 32.70 -22.86 25.99
N PHE A 522 33.51 -21.99 25.40
CA PHE A 522 34.68 -21.42 26.06
C PHE A 522 34.35 -20.26 26.99
N PHE A 523 33.34 -19.42 26.68
CA PHE A 523 32.90 -18.35 27.57
C PHE A 523 32.16 -18.87 28.82
N PHE A 524 31.35 -19.93 28.67
CA PHE A 524 30.69 -20.60 29.81
C PHE A 524 31.71 -21.31 30.73
N LEU A 525 32.76 -21.89 30.16
CA LEU A 525 33.89 -22.44 30.93
C LEU A 525 34.62 -21.35 31.74
N LYS A 526 34.70 -20.11 31.23
CA LYS A 526 35.39 -18.98 31.88
C LYS A 526 34.58 -18.34 33.02
N HIS A 527 33.25 -18.19 32.88
CA HIS A 527 32.43 -17.42 33.84
C HIS A 527 31.28 -18.18 34.52
N GLY A 528 30.82 -19.31 33.97
CA GLY A 528 29.61 -20.02 34.44
C GLY A 528 29.85 -21.10 35.50
N PHE A 529 31.07 -21.62 35.66
CA PHE A 529 31.36 -22.73 36.58
C PHE A 529 31.84 -22.31 37.98
N LYS A 530 31.78 -21.02 38.34
CA LYS A 530 32.20 -20.56 39.68
C LYS A 530 31.09 -20.49 40.73
N SER A 531 29.82 -20.78 40.41
CA SER A 531 28.70 -20.54 41.34
C SER A 531 27.76 -21.73 41.63
N TYR A 532 27.83 -22.85 40.91
CA TYR A 532 26.96 -24.00 41.21
C TYR A 532 27.67 -25.35 41.14
N SER A 533 27.45 -26.15 42.20
CA SER A 533 27.74 -27.58 42.35
C SER A 533 29.15 -27.99 42.75
N SER A 534 29.28 -28.25 44.05
CA SER A 534 30.29 -29.06 44.72
C SER A 534 30.18 -30.57 44.47
N ASN A 535 29.49 -31.07 43.42
CA ASN A 535 29.22 -32.52 43.29
C ASN A 535 29.29 -33.10 41.86
N PHE A 536 30.20 -32.65 41.00
CA PHE A 536 30.57 -33.43 39.80
C PHE A 536 32.08 -33.34 39.54
N ARG A 537 32.82 -34.42 39.80
CA ARG A 537 34.18 -34.63 39.27
C ARG A 537 34.07 -35.40 37.96
N PRO A 538 34.49 -34.86 36.81
CA PRO A 538 34.84 -35.68 35.67
C PRO A 538 36.28 -36.20 35.84
N HIS A 539 36.46 -37.49 35.62
CA HIS A 539 37.79 -38.08 35.42
C HIS A 539 38.34 -37.64 34.06
N GLY A 540 39.53 -37.01 34.07
CA GLY A 540 40.46 -36.98 32.93
C GLY A 540 40.59 -35.65 32.16
N GLY A 541 41.80 -35.08 32.22
CA GLY A 541 42.43 -34.29 31.15
C GLY A 541 42.07 -32.80 31.04
N ASP A 542 43.11 -31.96 30.96
CA ASP A 542 43.05 -30.50 30.78
C ASP A 542 42.30 -30.04 29.51
N VAL A 543 40.98 -29.89 29.61
CA VAL A 543 40.15 -29.27 28.55
C VAL A 543 39.95 -27.77 28.78
N ASN A 544 40.12 -27.28 30.02
CA ASN A 544 39.81 -25.90 30.42
C ASN A 544 40.83 -24.84 29.98
N THR A 545 42.11 -25.18 29.84
CA THR A 545 43.19 -24.22 29.49
C THR A 545 43.36 -23.99 27.98
N VAL A 546 43.17 -25.04 27.17
CA VAL A 546 43.19 -24.94 25.69
C VAL A 546 41.95 -24.18 25.18
N ALA A 547 40.85 -24.36 25.91
CA ALA A 547 39.59 -23.63 25.75
C ALA A 547 39.74 -22.11 25.93
N ASP A 548 40.36 -21.71 27.05
CA ASP A 548 40.57 -20.30 27.41
C ASP A 548 41.44 -19.57 26.38
N GLY A 549 42.52 -20.20 25.91
CA GLY A 549 43.45 -19.59 24.95
C GLY A 549 42.84 -19.34 23.55
N ARG A 550 41.92 -20.20 23.10
CA ARG A 550 41.23 -20.00 21.80
C ARG A 550 40.21 -18.87 21.84
N ALA A 551 39.47 -18.74 22.94
CA ALA A 551 38.49 -17.66 23.09
C ALA A 551 39.19 -16.30 23.16
N ASP A 552 40.26 -16.19 23.94
CA ASP A 552 41.01 -14.94 24.09
C ASP A 552 41.77 -14.57 22.79
N SER A 553 42.31 -15.54 22.06
CA SER A 553 42.91 -15.32 20.74
C SER A 553 41.89 -14.78 19.72
N LYS A 554 40.66 -15.30 19.74
CA LYS A 554 39.64 -14.91 18.75
C LYS A 554 38.97 -13.58 19.10
N LEU A 555 38.80 -13.27 20.39
CA LEU A 555 38.42 -11.93 20.84
C LEU A 555 39.50 -10.90 20.51
N ALA A 556 40.78 -11.28 20.52
CA ALA A 556 41.88 -10.43 20.06
C ALA A 556 41.85 -10.24 18.53
N GLU A 557 41.67 -11.30 17.74
CA GLU A 557 41.49 -11.21 16.28
C GLU A 557 40.29 -10.33 15.90
N LEU A 558 39.20 -10.42 16.65
CA LEU A 558 38.02 -9.56 16.46
C LEU A 558 38.29 -8.10 16.79
N ARG A 559 39.05 -7.82 17.86
CA ARG A 559 39.49 -6.47 18.20
C ARG A 559 40.41 -5.88 17.15
N ASP A 560 41.32 -6.69 16.60
CA ASP A 560 42.22 -6.28 15.53
C ASP A 560 41.48 -6.04 14.21
N HIS A 561 40.49 -6.88 13.88
CA HIS A 561 39.65 -6.73 12.69
C HIS A 561 38.80 -5.45 12.71
N LEU A 562 38.35 -5.02 13.90
CA LEU A 562 37.58 -3.79 14.11
C LEU A 562 38.45 -2.51 14.10
N GLY A 563 39.77 -2.62 13.96
CA GLY A 563 40.65 -1.48 13.65
C GLY A 563 40.72 -0.39 14.74
N GLY A 564 40.49 -0.73 16.01
CA GLY A 564 40.63 0.19 17.15
C GLY A 564 39.46 1.13 17.41
N ASP A 565 38.46 1.23 16.51
CA ASP A 565 37.18 1.88 16.77
C ASP A 565 36.19 0.81 17.26
N TYR A 566 36.04 0.66 18.59
CA TYR A 566 35.26 -0.39 19.25
C TYR A 566 33.72 -0.29 19.04
N ARG A 567 33.29 0.45 18.02
CA ARG A 567 31.90 0.74 17.69
C ARG A 567 31.63 0.30 16.26
N ILE A 568 30.76 -0.68 16.10
CA ILE A 568 30.32 -1.18 14.80
C ILE A 568 29.16 -0.30 14.33
N LYS A 569 29.31 0.44 13.22
CA LYS A 569 28.45 1.61 12.91
C LYS A 569 27.44 1.35 11.80
N CYS A 570 27.63 0.33 10.97
CA CYS A 570 26.65 0.03 9.91
C CYS A 570 26.28 -1.45 9.79
N ARG A 571 25.11 -1.70 9.19
CA ARG A 571 24.55 -3.05 9.00
C ARG A 571 25.49 -4.01 8.27
N THR A 572 26.17 -3.52 7.23
CA THR A 572 27.13 -4.30 6.45
C THR A 572 28.34 -4.70 7.29
N GLU A 573 28.83 -3.79 8.14
CA GLU A 573 29.89 -4.09 9.12
C GLU A 573 29.40 -5.10 10.16
N ILE A 574 28.18 -4.96 10.69
CA ILE A 574 27.62 -5.91 11.68
C ILE A 574 27.51 -7.31 11.06
N ASN A 575 26.89 -7.44 9.88
CA ASN A 575 26.75 -8.74 9.22
C ASN A 575 28.10 -9.31 8.79
N GLY A 576 29.01 -8.47 8.30
CA GLY A 576 30.39 -8.84 7.97
C GLY A 576 31.16 -9.34 9.20
N CYS A 577 31.06 -8.63 10.33
CA CYS A 577 31.70 -9.02 11.59
C CYS A 577 31.09 -10.31 12.16
N ILE A 578 29.76 -10.48 12.11
CA ILE A 578 29.10 -11.72 12.55
C ILE A 578 29.54 -12.89 11.67
N CYS A 579 29.51 -12.73 10.34
CA CYS A 579 29.95 -13.74 9.39
C CYS A 579 31.44 -14.10 9.61
N PHE A 580 32.30 -13.10 9.84
CA PHE A 580 33.71 -13.32 10.15
C PHE A 580 33.92 -14.05 11.50
N SER A 581 33.15 -13.68 12.53
CA SER A 581 33.30 -14.21 13.90
C SER A 581 32.80 -15.65 14.05
N THR A 582 31.64 -15.92 13.48
CA THR A 582 30.81 -17.11 13.77
C THR A 582 30.50 -17.95 12.55
N GLY A 583 30.77 -17.43 11.35
CA GLY A 583 30.28 -18.04 10.10
C GLY A 583 28.79 -17.83 9.85
N PHE A 584 28.03 -17.18 10.75
CA PHE A 584 26.61 -16.94 10.53
C PHE A 584 26.39 -15.87 9.45
N GLN A 585 25.62 -16.22 8.43
CA GLN A 585 24.93 -15.25 7.59
C GLN A 585 23.49 -15.12 8.08
N LEU A 586 23.15 -13.93 8.59
CA LEU A 586 21.83 -13.67 9.16
C LEU A 586 20.92 -13.00 8.14
N ASN A 587 19.64 -13.35 8.17
CA ASN A 587 18.64 -12.67 7.33
C ASN A 587 18.34 -11.25 7.84
N ASN A 588 17.67 -10.45 7.00
CA ASN A 588 17.38 -9.04 7.29
C ASN A 588 16.58 -8.85 8.58
N GLU A 589 15.61 -9.73 8.85
CA GLU A 589 14.75 -9.64 10.03
C GLU A 589 15.53 -9.86 11.33
N VAL A 590 16.42 -10.86 11.37
CA VAL A 590 17.25 -11.12 12.55
C VAL A 590 18.26 -10.00 12.77
N LEU A 591 18.87 -9.47 11.70
CA LEU A 591 19.77 -8.31 11.79
C LEU A 591 19.05 -7.06 12.33
N GLU A 592 17.81 -6.81 11.89
CA GLU A 592 16.99 -5.73 12.44
C GLU A 592 16.73 -5.89 13.94
N VAL A 593 16.43 -7.11 14.40
CA VAL A 593 16.22 -7.39 15.82
C VAL A 593 17.50 -7.17 16.64
N ILE A 594 18.66 -7.57 16.08
CA ILE A 594 19.96 -7.34 16.71
C ILE A 594 20.22 -5.85 16.87
N ILE A 595 20.09 -5.07 15.79
CA ILE A 595 20.32 -3.63 15.82
C ILE A 595 19.35 -2.96 16.80
N SER A 596 18.07 -3.30 16.75
CA SER A 596 17.06 -2.74 17.66
C SER A 596 17.30 -3.06 19.13
N ARG A 597 18.01 -4.15 19.45
CA ARG A 597 18.23 -4.60 20.82
C ARG A 597 19.58 -4.16 21.39
N TYR A 598 20.62 -4.13 20.56
CA TYR A 598 22.02 -3.98 21.00
C TYR A 598 22.67 -2.67 20.55
N ALA A 599 22.09 -1.93 19.59
CA ALA A 599 22.65 -0.66 19.15
C ALA A 599 22.28 0.50 20.10
N ASN A 600 23.19 1.46 20.24
CA ASN A 600 23.01 2.69 21.01
C ASN A 600 22.19 3.74 20.22
N GLN A 601 22.00 4.94 20.80
CA GLN A 601 21.24 6.03 20.18
C GLN A 601 21.84 6.54 18.86
N GLN A 602 23.13 6.27 18.61
CA GLN A 602 23.83 6.56 17.37
C GLN A 602 23.81 5.37 16.39
N TYR A 603 23.00 4.34 16.67
CA TYR A 603 22.90 3.10 15.89
C TYR A 603 24.21 2.32 15.76
N ALA A 604 25.15 2.55 16.69
CA ALA A 604 26.37 1.77 16.78
C ALA A 604 26.25 0.68 17.84
N ILE A 605 26.86 -0.48 17.60
CA ILE A 605 26.96 -1.55 18.60
C ILE A 605 28.35 -1.49 19.23
N ASP A 606 28.39 -1.30 20.53
CA ASP A 606 29.61 -1.32 21.32
C ASP A 606 30.14 -2.76 21.45
N PHE A 607 31.45 -2.95 21.59
CA PHE A 607 32.08 -4.28 21.62
C PHE A 607 31.43 -5.26 22.64
N ASP A 608 31.12 -4.80 23.85
CA ASP A 608 30.51 -5.65 24.89
C ASP A 608 29.09 -6.10 24.49
N CYS A 609 28.30 -5.20 23.91
CA CYS A 609 26.98 -5.51 23.37
C CYS A 609 27.06 -6.47 22.18
N PHE A 610 28.09 -6.32 21.34
CA PHE A 610 28.36 -7.21 20.21
C PHE A 610 28.70 -8.63 20.67
N VAL A 611 29.62 -8.78 21.65
CA VAL A 611 29.95 -10.08 22.24
C VAL A 611 28.74 -10.72 22.90
N GLY A 612 27.95 -9.95 23.66
CA GLY A 612 26.70 -10.43 24.26
C GLY A 612 25.66 -10.89 23.23
N CYS A 613 25.61 -10.24 22.06
CA CYS A 613 24.78 -10.67 20.94
C CYS A 613 25.26 -12.00 20.34
N LEU A 614 26.56 -12.15 20.08
CA LEU A 614 27.14 -13.38 19.53
C LEU A 614 26.88 -14.58 20.44
N ILE A 615 27.11 -14.44 21.75
CA ILE A 615 26.85 -15.51 22.73
C ILE A 615 25.38 -15.93 22.68
N ARG A 616 24.46 -14.96 22.66
CA ARG A 616 23.02 -15.26 22.64
C ARG A 616 22.59 -15.94 21.34
N LEU A 617 23.13 -15.51 20.19
CA LEU A 617 22.86 -16.15 18.90
C LEU A 617 23.34 -17.60 18.90
N GLU A 618 24.58 -17.85 19.29
CA GLU A 618 25.16 -19.18 19.31
C GLU A 618 24.40 -20.12 20.28
N MET A 619 24.00 -19.63 21.47
CA MET A 619 23.13 -20.39 22.39
C MET A 619 21.80 -20.79 21.75
N LEU A 620 21.14 -19.88 21.02
CA LEU A 620 19.86 -20.18 20.34
C LEU A 620 20.04 -21.21 19.22
N PHE A 621 21.16 -21.17 18.49
CA PHE A 621 21.45 -22.12 17.42
C PHE A 621 21.98 -23.47 17.92
N MET A 622 22.57 -23.56 19.13
CA MET A 622 22.95 -24.85 19.72
C MET A 622 21.76 -25.79 19.97
N PHE A 623 20.54 -25.26 20.09
CA PHE A 623 19.31 -26.05 20.18
C PHE A 623 18.79 -26.56 18.83
N SER A 624 19.40 -26.16 17.69
CA SER A 624 18.82 -26.29 16.35
C SER A 624 19.34 -27.51 15.56
N PHE A 625 18.84 -28.72 15.82
CA PHE A 625 19.05 -29.89 14.95
C PHE A 625 17.83 -30.24 14.06
N THR A 626 16.70 -29.55 14.22
CA THR A 626 15.45 -29.78 13.48
C THR A 626 14.80 -28.46 13.04
N ASN A 627 14.02 -28.47 11.96
CA ASN A 627 13.42 -27.26 11.38
C ASN A 627 12.23 -26.67 12.19
N VAL A 628 11.61 -27.43 13.09
CA VAL A 628 10.45 -27.00 13.91
C VAL A 628 10.58 -27.55 15.33
N PHE A 629 10.19 -26.76 16.34
CA PHE A 629 10.21 -27.13 17.76
C PHE A 629 8.83 -26.94 18.41
N PHE A 630 8.46 -27.86 19.30
CA PHE A 630 7.24 -27.76 20.10
C PHE A 630 7.61 -27.51 21.56
N PHE A 631 7.11 -26.40 22.11
CA PHE A 631 7.29 -26.04 23.52
C PHE A 631 5.93 -25.85 24.18
N CYS A 632 5.78 -26.35 25.41
CA CYS A 632 4.69 -25.88 26.26
C CYS A 632 4.99 -24.46 26.78
N VAL A 633 3.97 -23.76 27.29
CA VAL A 633 4.13 -22.37 27.79
C VAL A 633 5.24 -22.25 28.84
N LEU A 634 5.35 -23.23 29.74
CA LEU A 634 6.39 -23.27 30.77
C LEU A 634 7.79 -23.43 30.18
N GLN A 635 7.98 -24.33 29.20
CA GLN A 635 9.27 -24.51 28.51
C GLN A 635 9.67 -23.26 27.72
N TRP A 636 8.70 -22.64 27.03
CA TRP A 636 8.92 -21.38 26.30
C TRP A 636 9.36 -20.26 27.24
N LEU A 637 8.72 -20.12 28.40
CA LEU A 637 9.09 -19.11 29.39
C LEU A 637 10.49 -19.34 29.95
N CYS A 638 10.86 -20.59 30.25
CA CYS A 638 12.22 -20.91 30.72
C CYS A 638 13.30 -20.51 29.69
N LEU A 639 13.06 -20.77 28.41
CA LEU A 639 14.00 -20.42 27.33
C LEU A 639 13.99 -18.93 26.97
N ALA A 640 12.83 -18.27 27.03
CA ALA A 640 12.71 -16.85 26.69
C ALA A 640 13.27 -15.93 27.78
N LEU A 641 13.30 -16.38 29.04
CA LEU A 641 13.78 -15.62 30.20
C LEU A 641 15.25 -15.90 30.54
N SER A 642 15.86 -16.97 30.00
CA SER A 642 17.32 -17.14 29.96
C SER A 642 17.97 -16.17 28.97
#